data_AF-A0A2V7YWN8-F1
#
_entry.id   AF-A0A2V7YWN8-F1
#
_cell.length_a   1.000
_cell.length_b   1.000
_cell.length_c   1.000
_cell.angle_alpha   90.00
_cell.angle_beta   90.00
_cell.angle_gamma   90.00
#
_symmetry.space_group_name_H-M   'P 1'
#
loop_
_entity.id
_entity.type
_entity.pdbx_description
1 polymer ?
#
loop_
_entity_poly.entity_id
_entity_poly.type
_entity_poly.pdbx_seq_one_letter_code
_entity_poly.pdbx_strand_id
1 'polypeptide(L)'
;MIALLVGAAVAVTLLTLRGIAGNAALDSLRGSAAAQTAFQEQRYRQLLLISRLFAADANISVYLSEAANTRDTRSILDLLTTRQSDLGFDFAIVLDPQGRVVARTDRSEGAGEDLSKRPLVAAALAADNRESRGVWREGDRLYYAVAVPLVKDFTPFGSLITGFQINDQAEGVKEVRDVSGADIAFVVAGPQGPKIVATTLPPSTARSLSTMMKGGRDRMGAAMRAGQAVPRTELSLDDEPWIAVASPLRDADGTPVGETVALASLKKELASYRQIQNVLLGTGLAAVLLAPFLSFAFARRAMRPVRQLADAAEAARQGDYDQKIDSDRNDEVGRLAHTFHELLADLREKRDMEEYVNDLSRSLPEPASARVLLGEAQTREVLLLAVELRQYARAAAGEPREALATLAADLERITSAIARGRGQVEAVAGHRVLARFEGESRGNRALAVASRILDGVTVVQGVELPAIALASGKAVTGPVTWGERAERALVGLPVQQLESLLREATSGEILMSREVYEELKGTFESAGYRLAPRRGVITPQPLYVIGSQMASDLTGERAAQAETLTPAGVATLTGISPGALLGQRFEILSVLGAGGMGIVYKARDRELDDLVALKMLKRDLWGDRSQLDRLKSELKLARKITHPNVLRTYDFGDIDGVPYISMEYVRGVTLRYMLDQTRRLPYSAGLRLAKQLCSGLAAAHAVGVLHRDIKPENLILEPTGNAKLMDFGIARPIDRMAPGQTQAGFIVGTPQYLPPEILQGKEADPRSDIYACGIVLYEIFAGGLPFEGPTAMDIMVKHLREEPAPPSARWREIPPVLEAAILRCLKKDPDQRYRAVSELLRDLEGLST
;
A
#
# COMPACT_ATOMS: atom_id res chain seq x y z
N MET A 1 -26.85 33.80 -3.46
CA MET A 1 -27.13 32.48 -4.05
C MET A 1 -27.02 31.35 -3.03
N ILE A 2 -25.86 31.18 -2.37
CA ILE A 2 -25.65 30.13 -1.34
C ILE A 2 -26.69 30.20 -0.20
N ALA A 3 -26.97 31.39 0.36
CA ALA A 3 -27.98 31.55 1.40
C ALA A 3 -29.40 31.16 0.96
N LEU A 4 -29.74 31.40 -0.32
CA LEU A 4 -31.05 31.02 -0.90
C LEU A 4 -31.17 29.51 -1.09
N LEU A 5 -30.09 28.84 -1.53
CA LEU A 5 -30.04 27.37 -1.66
C LEU A 5 -30.11 26.68 -0.30
N VAL A 6 -29.38 27.18 0.70
CA VAL A 6 -29.43 26.66 2.07
C VAL A 6 -30.82 26.86 2.67
N GLY A 7 -31.44 28.03 2.48
CA GLY A 7 -32.81 28.30 2.94
C GLY A 7 -33.84 27.37 2.30
N ALA A 8 -33.75 27.13 0.99
CA ALA A 8 -34.65 26.21 0.29
C ALA A 8 -34.48 24.75 0.75
N ALA A 9 -33.24 24.29 0.94
CA ALA A 9 -32.95 22.95 1.44
C ALA A 9 -33.54 22.74 2.85
N VAL A 10 -33.32 23.70 3.75
CA VAL A 10 -33.89 23.67 5.11
C VAL A 10 -35.42 23.63 5.08
N ALA A 11 -36.07 24.42 4.22
CA ALA A 11 -37.53 24.43 4.10
C ALA A 11 -38.08 23.09 3.60
N VAL A 12 -37.43 22.47 2.61
CA VAL A 12 -37.81 21.14 2.12
C VAL A 12 -37.63 20.08 3.21
N THR A 13 -36.52 20.11 3.95
CA THR A 13 -36.27 19.19 5.07
C THR A 13 -37.30 19.32 6.19
N LEU A 14 -37.74 20.55 6.49
CA LEU A 14 -38.79 20.80 7.49
C LEU A 14 -40.14 20.21 7.10
N LEU A 15 -40.49 20.26 5.82
CA LEU A 15 -41.76 19.72 5.31
C LEU A 15 -41.75 18.18 5.25
N THR A 16 -40.61 17.55 4.95
CA THR A 16 -40.51 16.08 4.87
C THR A 16 -40.45 15.40 6.25
N LEU A 17 -39.90 16.06 7.27
CA LEU A 17 -39.70 15.48 8.61
C LEU A 17 -41.01 15.02 9.29
N ARG A 18 -42.12 15.76 9.10
CA ARG A 18 -43.42 15.42 9.73
C ARG A 18 -44.02 14.13 9.18
N GLY A 19 -43.82 13.84 7.89
CA GLY A 19 -44.30 12.60 7.27
C GLY A 19 -43.50 11.37 7.73
N ILE A 20 -42.20 11.53 7.95
CA ILE A 20 -41.29 10.44 8.33
C ILE A 20 -41.61 9.93 9.74
N ALA A 21 -41.89 10.81 10.69
CA ALA A 21 -42.20 10.42 12.07
C ALA A 21 -43.50 9.63 12.23
N GLY A 22 -44.53 10.00 11.46
CA GLY A 22 -45.77 9.24 11.43
C GLY A 22 -45.56 7.81 10.93
N ASN A 23 -44.72 7.64 9.89
CA ASN A 23 -44.40 6.33 9.34
C ASN A 23 -43.52 5.49 10.28
N ALA A 24 -42.51 6.10 10.92
CA ALA A 24 -41.65 5.41 11.88
C ALA A 24 -42.43 4.90 13.10
N ALA A 25 -43.35 5.71 13.64
CA ALA A 25 -44.23 5.29 14.71
C ALA A 25 -45.15 4.13 14.29
N LEU A 26 -45.62 4.12 13.03
CA LEU A 26 -46.43 3.02 12.50
C LEU A 26 -45.64 1.72 12.34
N ASP A 27 -44.40 1.80 11.89
CA ASP A 27 -43.53 0.64 11.75
C ASP A 27 -43.18 0.04 13.11
N SER A 28 -42.93 0.89 14.12
CA SER A 28 -42.72 0.45 15.50
C SER A 28 -43.96 -0.27 16.07
N LEU A 29 -45.17 0.26 15.85
CA LEU A 29 -46.42 -0.37 16.29
C LEU A 29 -46.70 -1.71 15.58
N ARG A 30 -46.41 -1.82 14.28
CA ARG A 30 -46.51 -3.08 13.53
C ARG A 30 -45.48 -4.10 14.01
N GLY A 31 -44.25 -3.66 14.23
CA GLY A 31 -43.19 -4.47 14.83
C GLY A 31 -43.59 -5.02 16.19
N SER A 32 -44.30 -4.22 17.00
CA SER A 32 -44.76 -4.62 18.34
C SER A 32 -45.75 -5.76 18.30
N ALA A 33 -46.75 -5.71 17.41
CA ALA A 33 -47.74 -6.79 17.28
C ALA A 33 -47.09 -8.13 16.84
N ALA A 34 -46.13 -8.07 15.91
CA ALA A 34 -45.38 -9.25 15.46
C ALA A 34 -44.48 -9.81 16.57
N ALA A 35 -43.72 -8.94 17.25
CA ALA A 35 -42.84 -9.31 18.35
C ALA A 35 -43.63 -9.90 19.53
N GLN A 36 -44.78 -9.32 19.86
CA GLN A 36 -45.67 -9.84 20.90
C GLN A 36 -46.19 -11.24 20.57
N THR A 37 -46.62 -11.47 19.33
CA THR A 37 -47.13 -12.78 18.90
C THR A 37 -46.02 -13.84 18.97
N ALA A 38 -44.81 -13.51 18.49
CA ALA A 38 -43.66 -14.41 18.55
C ALA A 38 -43.26 -14.73 19.99
N PHE A 39 -43.22 -13.71 20.85
CA PHE A 39 -42.90 -13.87 22.26
C PHE A 39 -43.93 -14.74 23.00
N GLN A 40 -45.23 -14.51 22.76
CA GLN A 40 -46.30 -15.33 23.32
C GLN A 40 -46.19 -16.80 22.89
N GLU A 41 -45.93 -17.05 21.61
CA GLU A 41 -45.67 -18.40 21.08
C GLU A 41 -44.46 -19.07 21.74
N GLN A 42 -43.38 -18.33 21.93
CA GLN A 42 -42.19 -18.81 22.63
C GLN A 42 -42.50 -19.21 24.08
N ARG A 43 -43.23 -18.36 24.81
CA ARG A 43 -43.63 -18.66 26.21
C ARG A 43 -44.50 -19.90 26.31
N TYR A 44 -45.45 -20.07 25.38
CA TYR A 44 -46.25 -21.31 25.34
C TYR A 44 -45.41 -22.54 25.05
N ARG A 45 -44.47 -22.48 24.10
CA ARG A 45 -43.59 -23.62 23.81
C ARG A 45 -42.72 -23.98 25.01
N GLN A 46 -42.19 -22.98 25.71
CA GLN A 46 -41.39 -23.18 26.91
C GLN A 46 -42.21 -23.83 28.03
N LEU A 47 -43.41 -23.31 28.32
CA LEU A 47 -44.30 -23.89 29.33
C LEU A 47 -44.75 -25.31 28.96
N LEU A 48 -45.07 -25.57 27.69
CA LEU A 48 -45.42 -26.92 27.25
C LEU A 48 -44.26 -27.90 27.47
N LEU A 49 -43.04 -27.52 27.13
CA LEU A 49 -41.86 -28.35 27.37
C LEU A 49 -41.67 -28.66 28.86
N ILE A 50 -41.75 -27.64 29.71
CA ILE A 50 -41.62 -27.76 31.16
C ILE A 50 -42.73 -28.66 31.73
N SER A 51 -43.97 -28.43 31.31
CA SER A 51 -45.15 -29.17 31.80
C SER A 51 -45.13 -30.62 31.35
N ARG A 52 -44.69 -30.90 30.11
CA ARG A 52 -44.47 -32.26 29.60
C ARG A 52 -43.38 -32.98 30.38
N LEU A 53 -42.26 -32.32 30.67
CA LEU A 53 -41.18 -32.90 31.46
C LEU A 53 -41.66 -33.27 32.86
N PHE A 54 -42.44 -32.38 33.49
CA PHE A 54 -43.07 -32.66 34.78
C PHE A 54 -44.05 -33.83 34.70
N ALA A 55 -44.92 -33.88 33.68
CA ALA A 55 -45.93 -34.93 33.51
C ALA A 55 -45.33 -36.29 33.10
N ALA A 56 -44.19 -36.30 32.42
CA ALA A 56 -43.49 -37.51 31.97
C ALA A 56 -42.64 -38.19 33.07
N ASP A 57 -42.38 -37.51 34.18
CA ASP A 57 -41.67 -38.10 35.31
C ASP A 57 -42.56 -39.16 36.00
N ALA A 58 -42.20 -40.43 35.82
CA ALA A 58 -42.96 -41.56 36.32
C ALA A 58 -43.10 -41.55 37.85
N ASN A 59 -42.08 -41.09 38.58
CA ASN A 59 -42.14 -41.03 40.05
C ASN A 59 -43.15 -39.97 40.51
N ILE A 60 -43.17 -38.83 39.81
CA ILE A 60 -44.12 -37.74 40.07
C ILE A 60 -45.54 -38.17 39.71
N SER A 61 -45.75 -38.78 38.55
CA SER A 61 -47.08 -39.23 38.13
C SER A 61 -47.66 -40.32 39.04
N VAL A 62 -46.83 -41.25 39.53
CA VAL A 62 -47.24 -42.24 40.54
C VAL A 62 -47.60 -41.55 41.85
N TYR A 63 -46.74 -40.67 42.36
CA TYR A 63 -46.97 -39.94 43.60
C TYR A 63 -48.22 -39.06 43.55
N LEU A 64 -48.42 -38.31 42.47
CA LEU A 64 -49.60 -37.47 42.26
C LEU A 64 -50.88 -38.29 42.17
N SER A 65 -50.84 -39.45 41.49
CA SER A 65 -51.98 -40.35 41.39
C SER A 65 -52.38 -40.93 42.76
N GLU A 66 -51.39 -41.33 43.58
CA GLU A 66 -51.63 -41.87 44.93
C GLU A 66 -52.12 -40.78 45.90
N ALA A 67 -51.47 -39.62 45.91
CA ALA A 67 -51.85 -38.49 46.76
C ALA A 67 -53.22 -37.90 46.39
N ALA A 68 -53.58 -37.91 45.09
CA ALA A 68 -54.92 -37.50 44.65
C ALA A 68 -56.01 -38.46 45.16
N ASN A 69 -55.74 -39.77 45.15
CA ASN A 69 -56.66 -40.78 45.67
C ASN A 69 -56.85 -40.70 47.19
N THR A 70 -55.80 -40.34 47.94
CA THR A 70 -55.86 -40.13 49.40
C THR A 70 -56.29 -38.72 49.82
N ARG A 71 -56.51 -37.83 48.85
CA ARG A 71 -56.83 -36.39 49.04
C ARG A 71 -55.78 -35.63 49.86
N ASP A 72 -54.52 -36.04 49.80
CA ASP A 72 -53.41 -35.37 50.50
C ASP A 72 -52.95 -34.11 49.74
N THR A 73 -53.74 -33.05 49.87
CA THR A 73 -53.53 -31.77 49.18
C THR A 73 -52.21 -31.10 49.57
N ARG A 74 -51.77 -31.27 50.83
CA ARG A 74 -50.58 -30.61 51.37
C ARG A 74 -49.30 -31.15 50.73
N SER A 75 -49.20 -32.47 50.66
CA SER A 75 -48.10 -33.18 50.01
C SER A 75 -47.95 -32.81 48.52
N ILE A 76 -49.07 -32.68 47.80
CA ILE A 76 -49.07 -32.24 46.40
C ILE A 76 -48.64 -30.78 46.29
N LEU A 77 -49.12 -29.90 47.17
CA LEU A 77 -48.77 -28.49 47.18
C LEU A 77 -47.27 -28.27 47.43
N ASP A 78 -46.68 -29.01 48.37
CA ASP A 78 -45.24 -28.96 48.65
C ASP A 78 -44.42 -29.37 47.42
N LEU A 79 -44.79 -30.48 46.75
CA LEU A 79 -44.16 -30.91 45.51
C LEU A 79 -44.27 -29.86 44.39
N LEU A 80 -45.46 -29.29 44.19
CA LEU A 80 -45.67 -28.26 43.18
C LEU A 80 -44.84 -27.01 43.47
N THR A 81 -44.72 -26.61 44.74
CA THR A 81 -43.94 -25.44 45.16
C THR A 81 -42.43 -25.68 44.94
N THR A 82 -41.92 -26.87 45.27
CA THR A 82 -40.53 -27.23 44.96
C THR A 82 -40.26 -27.16 43.46
N ARG A 83 -41.13 -27.75 42.65
CA ARG A 83 -40.96 -27.77 41.19
C ARG A 83 -41.17 -26.42 40.54
N GLN A 84 -42.01 -25.57 41.13
CA GLN A 84 -42.16 -24.18 40.72
C GLN A 84 -40.81 -23.45 40.76
N SER A 85 -40.05 -23.64 41.85
CA SER A 85 -38.70 -23.06 41.96
C SER A 85 -37.70 -23.72 41.01
N ASP A 86 -37.72 -25.04 40.87
CA ASP A 86 -36.75 -25.79 40.04
C ASP A 86 -36.90 -25.51 38.54
N LEU A 87 -38.15 -25.43 38.07
CA LEU A 87 -38.50 -25.36 36.65
C LEU A 87 -38.93 -23.96 36.21
N GLY A 88 -39.10 -23.04 37.16
CA GLY A 88 -39.21 -21.60 36.91
C GLY A 88 -40.56 -21.09 36.42
N PHE A 89 -41.65 -21.86 36.53
CA PHE A 89 -43.01 -21.37 36.26
C PHE A 89 -43.55 -20.53 37.45
N ASP A 90 -44.53 -19.66 37.21
CA ASP A 90 -45.04 -18.73 38.24
C ASP A 90 -46.24 -19.30 39.03
N PHE A 91 -46.95 -20.27 38.46
CA PHE A 91 -47.92 -21.07 39.21
C PHE A 91 -48.14 -22.45 38.56
N ALA A 92 -48.63 -23.39 39.36
CA ALA A 92 -49.16 -24.65 38.90
C ALA A 92 -50.49 -25.02 39.57
N ILE A 93 -51.34 -25.72 38.83
CA ILE A 93 -52.62 -26.28 39.31
C ILE A 93 -52.70 -27.74 38.85
N VAL A 94 -52.96 -28.65 39.78
CA VAL A 94 -53.27 -30.05 39.46
C VAL A 94 -54.78 -30.24 39.57
N LEU A 95 -55.38 -30.80 38.53
CA LEU A 95 -56.80 -31.11 38.41
C LEU A 95 -57.05 -32.61 38.40
N ASP A 96 -58.19 -33.02 38.95
CA ASP A 96 -58.74 -34.37 38.79
C ASP A 96 -59.35 -34.55 37.38
N PRO A 97 -59.75 -35.78 36.98
CA PRO A 97 -60.36 -36.03 35.67
C PRO A 97 -61.67 -35.29 35.40
N GLN A 98 -62.31 -34.75 36.45
CA GLN A 98 -63.55 -33.98 36.36
C GLN A 98 -63.28 -32.47 36.28
N GLY A 99 -62.01 -32.04 36.32
CA GLY A 99 -61.62 -30.63 36.28
C GLY A 99 -61.68 -29.90 37.61
N ARG A 100 -61.75 -30.62 38.74
CA ARG A 100 -61.69 -30.00 40.07
C ARG A 100 -60.25 -29.86 40.55
N VAL A 101 -59.96 -28.76 41.24
CA VAL A 101 -58.65 -28.48 41.81
C VAL A 101 -58.30 -29.49 42.90
N VAL A 102 -57.21 -30.23 42.70
CA VAL A 102 -56.60 -31.07 43.73
C VAL A 102 -55.65 -30.22 44.58
N ALA A 103 -54.78 -29.44 43.94
CA ALA A 103 -53.89 -28.47 44.59
C ALA A 103 -53.51 -27.35 43.62
N ARG A 104 -53.20 -26.16 44.13
CA ARG A 104 -52.74 -25.02 43.34
C ARG A 104 -51.78 -24.12 44.13
N THR A 105 -50.74 -23.60 43.49
CA THR A 105 -49.68 -22.83 44.16
C THR A 105 -49.96 -21.33 44.24
N ASP A 106 -50.84 -20.79 43.38
CA ASP A 106 -51.19 -19.37 43.35
C ASP A 106 -52.20 -18.97 44.44
N ARG A 107 -53.09 -19.89 44.84
CA ARG A 107 -54.04 -19.73 45.96
C ARG A 107 -54.29 -21.07 46.66
N SER A 108 -53.53 -21.33 47.72
CA SER A 108 -53.56 -22.61 48.47
C SER A 108 -54.93 -23.02 49.01
N GLU A 109 -55.86 -22.07 49.24
CA GLU A 109 -57.22 -22.34 49.72
C GLU A 109 -58.20 -22.82 48.64
N GLY A 110 -57.80 -22.87 47.36
CA GLY A 110 -58.69 -23.18 46.23
C GLY A 110 -58.93 -24.67 45.94
N ALA A 111 -58.60 -25.58 46.85
CA ALA A 111 -58.83 -27.01 46.65
C ALA A 111 -60.34 -27.32 46.55
N GLY A 112 -60.73 -28.19 45.62
CA GLY A 112 -62.11 -28.59 45.35
C GLY A 112 -62.90 -27.66 44.41
N GLU A 113 -62.33 -26.50 44.04
CA GLU A 113 -62.91 -25.59 43.05
C GLU A 113 -63.09 -26.28 41.70
N ASP A 114 -64.25 -26.10 41.07
CA ASP A 114 -64.53 -26.69 39.75
C ASP A 114 -64.10 -25.73 38.64
N LEU A 115 -63.05 -26.10 37.92
CA LEU A 115 -62.51 -25.32 36.80
C LEU A 115 -62.88 -25.93 35.44
N SER A 116 -63.68 -27.00 35.39
CA SER A 116 -64.03 -27.73 34.16
C SER A 116 -64.64 -26.87 33.05
N LYS A 117 -65.32 -25.78 33.44
CA LYS A 117 -65.96 -24.83 32.50
C LYS A 117 -65.02 -23.74 32.01
N ARG A 118 -63.81 -23.60 32.56
CA ARG A 118 -62.86 -22.59 32.10
C ARG A 118 -62.28 -23.01 30.74
N PRO A 119 -62.19 -22.11 29.75
CA PRO A 119 -61.81 -22.48 28.38
C PRO A 119 -60.53 -23.32 28.25
N LEU A 120 -59.46 -22.91 28.94
CA LEU A 120 -58.20 -23.65 28.97
C LEU A 120 -58.38 -25.09 29.47
N VAL A 121 -59.17 -25.28 30.53
CA VAL A 121 -59.40 -26.58 31.17
C VAL A 121 -60.39 -27.43 30.37
N ALA A 122 -61.49 -26.83 29.91
CA ALA A 122 -62.48 -27.48 29.06
C ALA A 122 -61.84 -28.06 27.79
N ALA A 123 -60.90 -27.32 27.19
CA ALA A 123 -60.14 -27.78 26.04
C ALA A 123 -59.22 -28.97 26.36
N ALA A 124 -58.63 -29.00 27.56
CA ALA A 124 -57.76 -30.10 27.99
C ALA A 124 -58.53 -31.36 28.42
N LEU A 125 -59.75 -31.20 28.91
CA LEU A 125 -60.66 -32.29 29.30
C LEU A 125 -61.52 -32.82 28.15
N ALA A 126 -61.38 -32.27 26.94
CA ALA A 126 -62.07 -32.76 25.76
C ALA A 126 -61.69 -34.23 25.47
N ALA A 127 -62.52 -34.95 24.71
CA ALA A 127 -62.42 -36.41 24.53
C ALA A 127 -61.08 -36.93 23.97
N ASP A 128 -60.21 -36.05 23.48
CA ASP A 128 -58.87 -36.34 22.97
C ASP A 128 -57.72 -36.00 23.93
N ASN A 129 -58.02 -35.49 25.14
CA ASN A 129 -57.06 -35.07 26.17
C ASN A 129 -55.87 -34.27 25.60
N ARG A 130 -56.19 -33.31 24.74
CA ARG A 130 -55.17 -32.51 24.07
C ARG A 130 -54.61 -31.44 24.99
N GLU A 131 -53.35 -31.09 24.74
CA GLU A 131 -52.75 -29.92 25.34
C GLU A 131 -53.47 -28.66 24.86
N SER A 132 -53.76 -27.76 25.78
CA SER A 132 -54.37 -26.46 25.49
C SER A 132 -53.46 -25.33 25.98
N ARG A 133 -53.64 -24.15 25.39
CA ARG A 133 -52.89 -22.95 25.74
C ARG A 133 -53.76 -21.71 25.56
N GLY A 134 -53.52 -20.72 26.39
CA GLY A 134 -54.31 -19.50 26.38
C GLY A 134 -53.78 -18.50 27.38
N VAL A 135 -54.31 -17.29 27.36
CA VAL A 135 -54.07 -16.33 28.45
C VAL A 135 -55.02 -16.68 29.59
N TRP A 136 -54.44 -17.04 30.74
CA TRP A 136 -55.18 -17.31 31.95
C TRP A 136 -55.30 -16.06 32.79
N ARG A 137 -56.52 -15.74 33.22
CA ARG A 137 -56.79 -14.63 34.13
C ARG A 137 -57.19 -15.14 35.50
N GLU A 138 -56.58 -14.60 36.54
CA GLU A 138 -56.94 -14.83 37.94
C GLU A 138 -57.05 -13.47 38.64
N GLY A 139 -58.28 -13.02 38.90
CA GLY A 139 -58.55 -11.67 39.39
C GLY A 139 -57.99 -10.57 38.46
N ASP A 140 -57.03 -9.80 38.99
CA ASP A 140 -56.31 -8.74 38.27
C ASP A 140 -54.94 -9.19 37.72
N ARG A 141 -54.67 -10.50 37.70
CA ARG A 141 -53.42 -11.06 37.18
C ARG A 141 -53.68 -11.79 35.86
N LEU A 142 -52.76 -11.62 34.93
CA LEU A 142 -52.73 -12.34 33.66
C LEU A 142 -51.52 -13.26 33.62
N TYR A 143 -51.69 -14.41 32.98
CA TYR A 143 -50.66 -15.41 32.81
C TYR A 143 -50.72 -15.97 31.38
N TYR A 144 -49.57 -16.26 30.79
CA TYR A 144 -49.50 -17.23 29.71
C TYR A 144 -49.58 -18.60 30.35
N ALA A 145 -50.60 -19.40 30.03
CA ALA A 145 -50.81 -20.70 30.66
C ALA A 145 -51.00 -21.81 29.63
N VAL A 146 -50.63 -23.01 30.03
CA VAL A 146 -50.81 -24.24 29.28
C VAL A 146 -51.43 -25.28 30.20
N ALA A 147 -52.27 -26.14 29.66
CA ALA A 147 -52.77 -27.32 30.35
C ALA A 147 -52.32 -28.58 29.62
N VAL A 148 -51.71 -29.52 30.35
CA VAL A 148 -51.24 -30.80 29.83
C VAL A 148 -51.92 -31.95 30.59
N PRO A 149 -52.27 -33.05 29.93
CA PRO A 149 -52.84 -34.22 30.59
C PRO A 149 -51.80 -34.92 31.48
N LEU A 150 -52.22 -35.39 32.64
CA LEU A 150 -51.43 -36.27 33.50
C LEU A 150 -51.85 -37.72 33.25
N VAL A 151 -50.88 -38.58 32.94
CA VAL A 151 -51.12 -39.95 32.49
C VAL A 151 -50.32 -40.93 33.34
N LYS A 152 -50.97 -42.02 33.77
CA LYS A 152 -50.35 -43.16 34.44
C LYS A 152 -50.75 -44.42 33.67
N ASP A 153 -49.77 -45.23 33.25
CA ASP A 153 -50.01 -46.46 32.47
C ASP A 153 -50.92 -46.23 31.24
N PHE A 154 -50.66 -45.16 30.48
CA PHE A 154 -51.46 -44.69 29.34
C PHE A 154 -52.91 -44.27 29.67
N THR A 155 -53.29 -44.26 30.94
CA THR A 155 -54.60 -43.80 31.41
C THR A 155 -54.51 -42.39 32.00
N PRO A 156 -55.23 -41.40 31.46
CA PRO A 156 -55.27 -40.08 32.03
C PRO A 156 -55.95 -40.07 33.40
N PHE A 157 -55.34 -39.43 34.40
CA PHE A 157 -55.89 -39.32 35.75
C PHE A 157 -56.06 -37.88 36.22
N GLY A 158 -55.78 -36.90 35.35
CA GLY A 158 -55.92 -35.48 35.68
C GLY A 158 -55.30 -34.57 34.64
N SER A 159 -55.12 -33.31 34.99
CA SER A 159 -54.41 -32.33 34.16
C SER A 159 -53.55 -31.42 35.02
N LEU A 160 -52.40 -31.02 34.48
CA LEU A 160 -51.52 -30.02 35.07
C LEU A 160 -51.64 -28.72 34.28
N ILE A 161 -51.99 -27.64 34.95
CA ILE A 161 -51.89 -26.29 34.41
C ILE A 161 -50.62 -25.67 34.96
N THR A 162 -49.82 -25.05 34.10
CA THR A 162 -48.72 -24.18 34.52
C THR A 162 -48.80 -22.85 33.80
N GLY A 163 -48.24 -21.80 34.38
CA GLY A 163 -48.18 -20.53 33.68
C GLY A 163 -47.08 -19.58 34.13
N PHE A 164 -46.76 -18.64 33.23
CA PHE A 164 -45.89 -17.50 33.48
C PHE A 164 -46.73 -16.24 33.66
N GLN A 165 -46.48 -15.48 34.71
CA GLN A 165 -47.18 -14.24 35.01
C GLN A 165 -46.75 -13.13 34.04
N ILE A 166 -47.73 -12.38 33.56
CA ILE A 166 -47.52 -11.14 32.81
C ILE A 166 -47.43 -10.00 33.84
N ASN A 167 -46.21 -9.55 34.14
CA ASN A 167 -45.93 -8.46 35.08
C ASN A 167 -44.77 -7.55 34.58
N ASP A 168 -44.54 -6.41 35.21
CA ASP A 168 -43.51 -5.43 34.81
C ASP A 168 -42.06 -5.97 34.88
N GLN A 169 -41.84 -6.98 35.72
CA GLN A 169 -40.53 -7.57 35.96
C GLN A 169 -40.22 -8.74 35.02
N ALA A 170 -41.24 -9.31 34.36
CA ALA A 170 -41.07 -10.38 33.41
C ALA A 170 -40.21 -9.89 32.25
N GLU A 171 -39.10 -10.58 32.01
CA GLU A 171 -38.14 -10.27 30.93
C GLU A 171 -38.85 -10.07 29.58
N GLY A 172 -39.93 -10.81 29.38
CA GLY A 172 -40.75 -10.74 28.19
C GLY A 172 -41.37 -9.40 27.85
N VAL A 173 -41.86 -8.65 28.84
CA VAL A 173 -42.52 -7.37 28.59
C VAL A 173 -41.50 -6.33 28.10
N LYS A 174 -40.26 -6.43 28.59
CA LYS A 174 -39.13 -5.60 28.15
C LYS A 174 -38.61 -6.03 26.79
N GLU A 175 -38.49 -7.33 26.53
CA GLU A 175 -38.01 -7.88 25.27
C GLU A 175 -38.86 -7.42 24.07
N VAL A 176 -40.19 -7.39 24.19
CA VAL A 176 -41.05 -6.91 23.09
C VAL A 176 -40.82 -5.41 22.80
N ARG A 177 -40.56 -4.58 23.82
CA ARG A 177 -40.17 -3.17 23.62
C ARG A 177 -38.79 -3.05 22.99
N ASP A 178 -37.83 -3.85 23.43
CA ASP A 178 -36.45 -3.80 22.92
C ASP A 178 -36.38 -4.22 21.44
N VAL A 179 -37.25 -5.15 21.02
CA VAL A 179 -37.34 -5.59 19.62
C VAL A 179 -38.14 -4.63 18.74
N SER A 180 -39.27 -4.10 19.24
CA SER A 180 -40.19 -3.29 18.42
C SER A 180 -40.00 -1.77 18.53
N GLY A 181 -39.33 -1.30 19.57
CA GLY A 181 -39.22 0.12 19.92
C GLY A 181 -40.48 0.73 20.56
N ALA A 182 -41.63 0.04 20.46
CA ALA A 182 -42.90 0.49 21.00
C ALA A 182 -43.02 0.12 22.47
N ASP A 183 -43.58 1.03 23.26
CA ASP A 183 -43.96 0.75 24.63
C ASP A 183 -45.26 -0.04 24.68
N ILE A 184 -45.42 -0.85 25.73
CA ILE A 184 -46.54 -1.80 25.82
C ILE A 184 -47.22 -1.66 27.17
N ALA A 185 -48.53 -1.78 27.20
CA ALA A 185 -49.32 -1.91 28.42
C ALA A 185 -50.32 -3.06 28.28
N PHE A 186 -50.30 -3.98 29.22
CA PHE A 186 -51.29 -5.03 29.39
C PHE A 186 -52.39 -4.54 30.30
N VAL A 187 -53.63 -4.63 29.85
CA VAL A 187 -54.79 -4.06 30.52
C VAL A 187 -55.85 -5.14 30.76
N VAL A 188 -56.44 -5.13 31.94
CA VAL A 188 -57.62 -5.95 32.27
C VAL A 188 -58.80 -5.07 32.61
N ALA A 189 -60.00 -5.50 32.23
CA ALA A 189 -61.23 -4.85 32.66
C ALA A 189 -61.51 -5.21 34.14
N GLY A 190 -61.55 -4.20 35.02
CA GLY A 190 -61.87 -4.36 36.44
C GLY A 190 -63.17 -3.63 36.85
N PRO A 191 -63.70 -3.89 38.06
CA PRO A 191 -64.95 -3.28 38.56
C PRO A 191 -64.90 -1.74 38.65
N GLN A 192 -63.71 -1.18 38.83
CA GLN A 192 -63.45 0.27 38.90
C GLN A 192 -62.91 0.86 37.57
N GLY A 193 -63.01 0.11 36.47
CA GLY A 193 -62.50 0.47 35.14
C GLY A 193 -61.24 -0.31 34.72
N PRO A 194 -60.69 -0.03 33.52
CA PRO A 194 -59.51 -0.69 33.01
C PRO A 194 -58.28 -0.48 33.91
N LYS A 195 -57.54 -1.54 34.19
CA LYS A 195 -56.36 -1.54 35.04
C LYS A 195 -55.16 -2.08 34.28
N ILE A 196 -54.04 -1.36 34.32
CA ILE A 196 -52.76 -1.81 33.78
C ILE A 196 -52.18 -2.85 34.74
N VAL A 197 -51.86 -4.04 34.23
CA VAL A 197 -51.28 -5.16 35.01
C VAL A 197 -49.79 -5.34 34.75
N ALA A 198 -49.34 -4.95 33.57
CA ALA A 198 -47.93 -4.90 33.20
C ALA A 198 -47.69 -3.79 32.17
N THR A 199 -46.56 -3.09 32.22
CA THR A 199 -46.21 -2.08 31.22
C THR A 199 -44.70 -1.80 31.16
N THR A 200 -44.23 -1.38 29.99
CA THR A 200 -42.89 -0.80 29.82
C THR A 200 -42.86 0.72 29.96
N LEU A 201 -44.03 1.35 30.09
CA LEU A 201 -44.16 2.80 30.19
C LEU A 201 -43.56 3.33 31.49
N PRO A 202 -42.99 4.55 31.47
CA PRO A 202 -42.61 5.25 32.69
C PRO A 202 -43.79 5.41 33.67
N PRO A 203 -43.56 5.46 34.99
CA PRO A 203 -44.64 5.57 35.98
C PRO A 203 -45.56 6.79 35.84
N SER A 204 -45.08 7.92 35.32
CA SER A 204 -45.92 9.09 35.00
C SER A 204 -46.87 8.78 33.84
N THR A 205 -46.32 8.25 32.75
CA THR A 205 -47.04 7.98 31.51
C THR A 205 -48.06 6.86 31.69
N ALA A 206 -47.73 5.82 32.46
CA ALA A 206 -48.67 4.77 32.85
C ALA A 206 -49.86 5.32 33.66
N ARG A 207 -49.63 6.29 34.56
CA ARG A 207 -50.72 6.98 35.30
C ARG A 207 -51.56 7.85 34.38
N SER A 208 -50.94 8.56 33.44
CA SER A 208 -51.66 9.33 32.41
C SER A 208 -52.56 8.43 31.56
N LEU A 209 -52.02 7.29 31.10
CA LEU A 209 -52.77 6.29 30.33
C LEU A 209 -53.93 5.71 31.13
N SER A 210 -53.70 5.34 32.39
CA SER A 210 -54.77 4.84 33.28
C SER A 210 -55.87 5.87 33.51
N THR A 211 -55.52 7.15 33.68
CA THR A 211 -56.49 8.24 33.87
C THR A 211 -57.34 8.44 32.62
N MET A 212 -56.70 8.43 31.44
CA MET A 212 -57.38 8.54 30.15
C MET A 212 -58.37 7.39 29.92
N MET A 213 -57.95 6.14 30.16
CA MET A 213 -58.82 4.96 30.00
C MET A 213 -60.05 4.97 30.95
N LYS A 214 -59.93 5.59 32.13
CA LYS A 214 -61.04 5.73 33.11
C LYS A 214 -62.01 6.86 32.76
N GLY A 215 -61.61 7.85 31.97
CA GLY A 215 -62.36 9.10 31.71
C GLY A 215 -63.68 8.96 30.94
N GLY A 216 -64.08 7.75 30.52
CA GLY A 216 -65.43 7.43 30.01
C GLY A 216 -65.83 8.01 28.64
N ARG A 217 -65.13 9.03 28.13
CA ARG A 217 -65.40 9.71 26.84
C ARG A 217 -64.51 9.25 25.67
N ASP A 218 -63.51 8.41 25.92
CA ASP A 218 -62.57 7.97 24.90
C ASP A 218 -63.05 6.68 24.19
N ARG A 219 -62.96 6.70 22.84
CA ARG A 219 -63.30 5.57 21.96
C ARG A 219 -62.48 4.33 22.30
N MET A 220 -61.23 4.51 22.72
CA MET A 220 -60.37 3.41 23.13
C MET A 220 -60.95 2.71 24.37
N GLY A 221 -61.18 3.43 25.47
CA GLY A 221 -61.74 2.83 26.70
C GLY A 221 -63.11 2.17 26.53
N ALA A 222 -63.92 2.58 25.55
CA ALA A 222 -65.21 1.94 25.23
C ALA A 222 -65.05 0.64 24.42
N ALA A 223 -64.21 0.65 23.39
CA ALA A 223 -63.89 -0.54 22.60
C ALA A 223 -63.16 -1.60 23.43
N MET A 224 -62.29 -1.15 24.35
CA MET A 224 -61.61 -1.99 25.33
C MET A 224 -62.58 -2.76 26.24
N ARG A 225 -63.63 -2.07 26.73
CA ARG A 225 -64.70 -2.70 27.53
C ARG A 225 -65.55 -3.68 26.72
N ALA A 226 -65.59 -3.54 25.40
CA ALA A 226 -66.30 -4.45 24.49
C ALA A 226 -65.41 -5.60 23.99
N GLY A 227 -64.12 -5.67 24.39
CA GLY A 227 -63.17 -6.67 23.92
C GLY A 227 -62.89 -6.59 22.41
N GLN A 228 -63.03 -5.39 21.84
CA GLN A 228 -62.83 -5.14 20.42
C GLN A 228 -61.44 -4.57 20.17
N ALA A 229 -60.79 -5.00 19.07
CA ALA A 229 -59.54 -4.39 18.64
C ALA A 229 -59.76 -2.90 18.39
N VAL A 230 -58.90 -2.06 18.96
CA VAL A 230 -58.97 -0.61 18.78
C VAL A 230 -58.05 -0.25 17.62
N PRO A 231 -58.61 0.26 16.50
CA PRO A 231 -57.78 0.74 15.41
C PRO A 231 -56.93 1.92 15.89
N ARG A 232 -55.87 2.22 15.13
CA ARG A 232 -54.95 3.34 15.37
C ARG A 232 -55.66 4.56 15.97
N THR A 233 -55.28 4.91 17.18
CA THR A 233 -55.81 6.09 17.89
C THR A 233 -54.65 6.98 18.31
N GLU A 234 -54.79 8.29 18.07
CA GLU A 234 -53.85 9.29 18.55
C GLU A 234 -54.28 9.75 19.95
N LEU A 235 -53.33 9.79 20.87
CA LEU A 235 -53.56 10.13 22.27
C LEU A 235 -52.50 11.10 22.78
N SER A 236 -52.86 11.85 23.81
CA SER A 236 -51.95 12.76 24.51
C SER A 236 -51.67 12.21 25.89
N LEU A 237 -50.43 11.80 26.16
CA LEU A 237 -49.99 11.31 27.47
C LEU A 237 -48.84 12.19 27.96
N ASP A 238 -48.92 12.69 29.19
CA ASP A 238 -47.96 13.65 29.75
C ASP A 238 -47.74 14.88 28.83
N ASP A 239 -48.81 15.40 28.20
CA ASP A 239 -48.78 16.46 27.18
C ASP A 239 -47.93 16.16 25.92
N GLU A 240 -47.60 14.88 25.70
CA GLU A 240 -46.90 14.42 24.51
C GLU A 240 -47.83 13.65 23.57
N PRO A 241 -47.65 13.76 22.24
CA PRO A 241 -48.44 13.01 21.28
C PRO A 241 -47.93 11.57 21.13
N TRP A 242 -48.83 10.61 21.25
CA TRP A 242 -48.62 9.17 21.12
C TRP A 242 -49.60 8.59 20.10
N ILE A 243 -49.18 7.50 19.46
CA ILE A 243 -50.08 6.64 18.68
C ILE A 243 -50.20 5.32 19.42
N ALA A 244 -51.43 4.85 19.61
CA ALA A 244 -51.67 3.54 20.20
C ALA A 244 -52.53 2.63 19.31
N VAL A 245 -52.29 1.33 19.47
CA VAL A 245 -53.07 0.24 18.90
C VAL A 245 -53.35 -0.75 20.02
N ALA A 246 -54.61 -1.15 20.20
CA ALA A 246 -54.98 -2.14 21.21
C ALA A 246 -55.50 -3.42 20.56
N SER A 247 -54.98 -4.56 21.04
CA SER A 247 -55.30 -5.90 20.56
C SER A 247 -55.77 -6.77 21.72
N PRO A 248 -56.85 -7.56 21.57
CA PRO A 248 -57.36 -8.41 22.64
C PRO A 248 -56.44 -9.60 22.92
N LEU A 249 -56.18 -9.86 24.19
CA LEU A 249 -55.61 -11.10 24.69
C LEU A 249 -56.71 -12.13 24.88
N ARG A 250 -56.48 -13.34 24.39
CA ARG A 250 -57.50 -14.39 24.32
C ARG A 250 -57.13 -15.63 25.13
N ASP A 251 -58.14 -16.24 25.74
CA ASP A 251 -58.06 -17.60 26.30
C ASP A 251 -58.10 -18.64 25.17
N ALA A 252 -58.05 -19.93 25.52
CA ALA A 252 -57.94 -21.05 24.59
C ALA A 252 -59.10 -21.17 23.58
N ASP A 253 -60.30 -20.72 23.94
CA ASP A 253 -61.49 -20.70 23.07
C ASP A 253 -61.63 -19.41 22.25
N GLY A 254 -60.68 -18.47 22.39
CA GLY A 254 -60.73 -17.16 21.76
C GLY A 254 -61.45 -16.08 22.59
N THR A 255 -62.00 -16.41 23.76
CA THR A 255 -62.66 -15.43 24.64
C THR A 255 -61.66 -14.35 25.09
N PRO A 256 -61.98 -13.05 24.95
CA PRO A 256 -61.08 -11.98 25.38
C PRO A 256 -61.02 -11.91 26.92
N VAL A 257 -59.81 -11.98 27.47
CA VAL A 257 -59.56 -11.97 28.93
C VAL A 257 -58.82 -10.72 29.40
N GLY A 258 -58.21 -10.01 28.47
CA GLY A 258 -57.50 -8.75 28.67
C GLY A 258 -57.11 -8.16 27.32
N GLU A 259 -56.26 -7.15 27.34
CA GLU A 259 -55.82 -6.45 26.13
C GLU A 259 -54.36 -6.03 26.23
N THR A 260 -53.73 -5.89 25.08
CA THR A 260 -52.41 -5.31 24.97
C THR A 260 -52.49 -4.04 24.14
N VAL A 261 -51.97 -2.96 24.71
CA VAL A 261 -51.88 -1.65 24.09
C VAL A 261 -50.42 -1.43 23.72
N ALA A 262 -50.12 -1.37 22.43
CA ALA A 262 -48.83 -0.91 21.94
C ALA A 262 -48.89 0.60 21.73
N LEU A 263 -47.86 1.33 22.17
CA LEU A 263 -47.77 2.79 22.18
C LEU A 263 -46.43 3.25 21.59
N ALA A 264 -46.48 4.18 20.65
CA ALA A 264 -45.29 4.83 20.09
C ALA A 264 -45.34 6.33 20.36
N SER A 265 -44.28 6.87 20.99
CA SER A 265 -44.15 8.32 21.23
C SER A 265 -43.65 9.00 19.96
N LEU A 266 -44.45 9.89 19.40
CA LEU A 266 -44.06 10.66 18.22
C LEU A 266 -42.87 11.58 18.53
N LYS A 267 -42.74 12.06 19.77
CA LYS A 267 -41.62 12.90 20.20
C LYS A 267 -40.32 12.10 20.28
N LYS A 268 -40.35 10.87 20.80
CA LYS A 268 -39.19 9.97 20.88
C LYS A 268 -38.70 9.60 19.48
N GLU A 269 -39.61 9.25 18.57
CA GLU A 269 -39.28 8.94 17.17
C GLU A 269 -38.69 10.16 16.43
N LEU A 270 -39.10 11.37 16.79
CA LEU A 270 -38.58 12.63 16.22
C LEU A 270 -37.25 13.09 16.84
N ALA A 271 -36.79 12.50 17.94
CA ALA A 271 -35.64 13.03 18.69
C ALA A 271 -34.35 13.00 17.86
N SER A 272 -34.04 11.85 17.24
CA SER A 272 -32.87 11.68 16.37
C SER A 272 -32.93 12.60 15.14
N TYR A 273 -34.12 12.82 14.59
CA TYR A 273 -34.31 13.72 13.45
C TYR A 273 -34.14 15.20 13.83
N ARG A 274 -34.61 15.62 15.00
CA ARG A 274 -34.40 16.98 15.50
C ARG A 274 -32.92 17.27 15.77
N GLN A 275 -32.15 16.28 16.22
CA GLN A 275 -30.71 16.42 16.40
C GLN A 275 -30.03 16.69 15.06
N ILE A 276 -30.33 15.89 14.03
CA ILE A 276 -29.83 16.10 12.67
C ILE A 276 -30.24 17.49 12.15
N GLN A 277 -31.50 17.87 12.35
CA GLN A 277 -32.02 19.17 11.95
C GLN A 277 -31.27 20.32 12.63
N ASN A 278 -31.01 20.25 13.94
CA ASN A 278 -30.31 21.29 14.69
C ASN A 278 -28.84 21.41 14.24
N VAL A 279 -28.19 20.28 13.97
CA VAL A 279 -26.83 20.28 13.39
C VAL A 279 -26.86 20.89 11.98
N LEU A 280 -27.84 20.55 11.14
CA LEU A 280 -27.98 21.10 9.80
C LEU A 280 -28.25 22.61 9.82
N LEU A 281 -29.12 23.09 10.71
CA LEU A 281 -29.39 24.50 10.92
C LEU A 281 -28.17 25.25 11.46
N GLY A 282 -27.47 24.67 12.43
CA GLY A 282 -26.26 25.25 13.03
C GLY A 282 -25.11 25.35 12.02
N THR A 283 -24.86 24.28 11.27
CA THR A 283 -23.85 24.25 10.20
C THR A 283 -24.24 25.17 9.03
N GLY A 284 -25.51 25.23 8.65
CA GLY A 284 -26.03 26.16 7.64
C GLY A 284 -25.84 27.62 8.05
N LEU A 285 -26.18 27.98 9.30
CA LEU A 285 -25.98 29.33 9.83
C LEU A 285 -24.49 29.68 9.91
N ALA A 286 -23.65 28.75 10.39
CA ALA A 286 -22.21 28.92 10.44
C ALA A 286 -21.64 29.15 9.03
N ALA A 287 -22.08 28.39 8.03
CA ALA A 287 -21.66 28.55 6.64
C ALA A 287 -22.06 29.93 6.08
N VAL A 288 -23.27 30.43 6.37
CA VAL A 288 -23.72 31.77 5.95
C VAL A 288 -22.91 32.87 6.64
N LEU A 289 -22.57 32.72 7.91
CA LEU A 289 -21.77 33.70 8.66
C LEU A 289 -20.28 33.66 8.27
N LEU A 290 -19.72 32.48 7.95
CA LEU A 290 -18.33 32.34 7.49
C LEU A 290 -18.16 32.78 6.03
N ALA A 291 -19.19 32.65 5.19
CA ALA A 291 -19.07 32.90 3.76
C ALA A 291 -18.55 34.32 3.40
N PRO A 292 -18.99 35.42 4.05
CA PRO A 292 -18.40 36.74 3.82
C PRO A 292 -16.93 36.82 4.24
N PHE A 293 -16.58 36.22 5.38
CA PHE A 293 -15.21 36.22 5.89
C PHE A 293 -14.27 35.40 4.99
N LEU A 294 -14.70 34.21 4.57
CA LEU A 294 -13.97 33.37 3.62
C LEU A 294 -13.89 34.02 2.24
N SER A 295 -14.97 34.65 1.74
CA SER A 295 -14.93 35.43 0.50
C SER A 295 -13.95 36.59 0.58
N PHE A 296 -13.95 37.33 1.69
CA PHE A 296 -13.00 38.43 1.91
C PHE A 296 -11.56 37.91 1.99
N ALA A 297 -11.32 36.81 2.72
CA ALA A 297 -10.01 36.18 2.82
C ALA A 297 -9.53 35.65 1.46
N PHE A 298 -10.41 35.02 0.68
CA PHE A 298 -10.09 34.52 -0.65
C PHE A 298 -9.82 35.67 -1.64
N ALA A 299 -10.64 36.72 -1.63
CA ALA A 299 -10.42 37.92 -2.43
C ALA A 299 -9.09 38.60 -2.07
N ARG A 300 -8.77 38.72 -0.78
CA ARG A 300 -7.50 39.28 -0.31
C ARG A 300 -6.32 38.40 -0.70
N ARG A 301 -6.44 37.07 -0.59
CA ARG A 301 -5.41 36.11 -1.00
C ARG A 301 -5.19 36.08 -2.51
N ALA A 302 -6.24 36.29 -3.30
CA ALA A 302 -6.14 36.35 -4.77
C ALA A 302 -5.56 37.69 -5.27
N MET A 303 -5.95 38.82 -4.67
CA MET A 303 -5.53 40.15 -5.13
C MET A 303 -4.16 40.60 -4.61
N ARG A 304 -3.67 40.04 -3.49
CA ARG A 304 -2.39 40.44 -2.89
C ARG A 304 -1.18 40.18 -3.82
N PRO A 305 -1.04 39.01 -4.48
CA PRO A 305 0.09 38.76 -5.38
C PRO A 305 0.04 39.65 -6.63
N VAL A 306 -1.15 39.95 -7.15
CA VAL A 306 -1.32 40.85 -8.30
C VAL A 306 -0.82 42.27 -7.97
N ARG A 307 -1.07 42.75 -6.73
CA ARG A 307 -0.51 44.03 -6.27
C ARG A 307 1.01 43.98 -6.11
N GLN A 308 1.54 42.89 -5.53
CA GLN A 308 2.99 42.71 -5.38
C GLN A 308 3.72 42.70 -6.72
N LEU A 309 3.12 42.07 -7.75
CA LEU A 309 3.67 42.10 -9.11
C LEU A 309 3.65 43.50 -9.72
N ALA A 310 2.55 44.26 -9.51
CA ALA A 310 2.46 45.64 -9.98
C ALA A 310 3.51 46.54 -9.30
N ASP A 311 3.68 46.40 -7.98
CA ASP A 311 4.67 47.16 -7.21
C ASP A 311 6.10 46.80 -7.63
N ALA A 312 6.39 45.50 -7.83
CA ALA A 312 7.70 45.03 -8.29
C ALA A 312 8.01 45.50 -9.71
N ALA A 313 7.01 45.57 -10.60
CA ALA A 313 7.17 46.12 -11.94
C ALA A 313 7.48 47.61 -11.94
N GLU A 314 6.85 48.38 -11.05
CA GLU A 314 7.14 49.79 -10.91
C GLU A 314 8.55 50.04 -10.32
N ALA A 315 8.98 49.23 -9.35
CA ALA A 315 10.34 49.29 -8.80
C ALA A 315 11.41 48.90 -9.84
N ALA A 316 11.17 47.86 -10.64
CA ALA A 316 12.05 47.46 -11.73
C ALA A 316 12.19 48.54 -12.80
N ARG A 317 11.10 49.25 -13.13
CA ARG A 317 11.12 50.43 -14.02
C ARG A 317 12.02 51.55 -13.48
N GLN A 318 12.18 51.64 -12.16
CA GLN A 318 13.04 52.61 -11.48
C GLN A 318 14.48 52.11 -11.28
N GLY A 319 14.83 50.94 -11.81
CA GLY A 319 16.17 50.35 -11.74
C GLY A 319 16.44 49.50 -10.50
N ASP A 320 15.42 49.26 -9.67
CA ASP A 320 15.48 48.35 -8.53
C ASP A 320 14.96 46.96 -8.93
N TYR A 321 15.91 46.07 -9.25
CA TYR A 321 15.63 44.69 -9.67
C TYR A 321 15.62 43.69 -8.51
N ASP A 322 15.83 44.12 -7.25
CA ASP A 322 15.94 43.24 -6.08
C ASP A 322 14.59 42.90 -5.43
N GLN A 323 13.52 43.07 -6.20
CA GLN A 323 12.16 42.85 -5.74
C GLN A 323 11.88 41.36 -5.52
N LYS A 324 11.50 41.02 -4.28
CA LYS A 324 11.14 39.66 -3.90
C LYS A 324 9.68 39.39 -4.23
N ILE A 325 9.48 38.54 -5.23
CA ILE A 325 8.15 38.15 -5.69
C ILE A 325 7.89 36.73 -5.22
N ASP A 326 6.81 36.58 -4.45
CA ASP A 326 6.35 35.28 -3.99
C ASP A 326 5.71 34.51 -5.15
N SER A 327 6.46 33.54 -5.70
CA SER A 327 6.10 32.76 -6.89
C SER A 327 5.61 31.35 -6.59
N ASP A 328 5.41 31.00 -5.31
CA ASP A 328 5.14 29.63 -4.84
C ASP A 328 3.66 29.19 -5.07
N ARG A 329 3.01 29.73 -6.11
CA ARG A 329 1.62 29.42 -6.47
C ARG A 329 1.58 28.68 -7.80
N ASN A 330 0.72 27.66 -7.87
CA ASN A 330 0.60 26.81 -9.06
C ASN A 330 -0.59 27.23 -9.95
N ASP A 331 -0.92 28.53 -9.98
CA ASP A 331 -2.02 29.13 -10.73
C ASP A 331 -1.49 30.11 -11.80
N GLU A 332 -2.39 30.72 -12.59
CA GLU A 332 -2.04 31.70 -13.63
C GLU A 332 -1.20 32.86 -13.08
N VAL A 333 -1.49 33.29 -11.85
CA VAL A 333 -0.80 34.40 -11.18
C VAL A 333 0.59 33.98 -10.73
N GLY A 334 0.76 32.74 -10.26
CA GLY A 334 2.06 32.16 -9.94
C GLY A 334 2.94 31.93 -11.16
N ARG A 335 2.38 31.46 -12.29
CA ARG A 335 3.11 31.41 -13.56
C ARG A 335 3.58 32.79 -14.01
N LEU A 336 2.69 33.79 -13.95
CA LEU A 336 3.05 35.18 -14.25
C LEU A 336 4.13 35.72 -13.30
N ALA A 337 4.04 35.40 -12.01
CA ALA A 337 5.03 35.78 -11.02
C ALA A 337 6.40 35.14 -11.25
N HIS A 338 6.42 33.87 -11.66
CA HIS A 338 7.64 33.16 -12.01
C HIS A 338 8.30 33.75 -13.25
N THR A 339 7.55 33.93 -14.33
CA THR A 339 8.07 34.57 -15.56
C THR A 339 8.58 35.98 -15.31
N PHE A 340 7.88 36.75 -14.47
CA PHE A 340 8.32 38.10 -14.12
C PHE A 340 9.55 38.08 -13.20
N HIS A 341 9.67 37.10 -12.30
CA HIS A 341 10.86 36.89 -11.47
C HIS A 341 12.09 36.51 -12.31
N GLU A 342 11.94 35.63 -13.30
CA GLU A 342 13.01 35.30 -14.25
C GLU A 342 13.45 36.53 -15.05
N LEU A 343 12.50 37.35 -15.52
CA LEU A 343 12.81 38.59 -16.23
C LEU A 343 13.56 39.61 -15.36
N LEU A 344 13.21 39.73 -14.08
CA LEU A 344 13.97 40.57 -13.14
C LEU A 344 15.35 39.99 -12.83
N ALA A 345 15.47 38.66 -12.74
CA ALA A 345 16.75 37.99 -12.54
C ALA A 345 17.68 38.21 -13.73
N ASP A 346 17.19 38.09 -14.96
CA ASP A 346 17.95 38.36 -16.19
C ASP A 346 18.41 39.84 -16.25
N LEU A 347 17.54 40.78 -15.88
CA LEU A 347 17.88 42.20 -15.82
C LEU A 347 18.91 42.51 -14.73
N ARG A 348 18.82 41.83 -13.57
CA ARG A 348 19.80 41.93 -12.50
C ARG A 348 21.14 41.34 -12.94
N GLU A 349 21.16 40.14 -13.51
CA GLU A 349 22.38 39.51 -14.04
C GLU A 349 23.07 40.38 -15.09
N LYS A 350 22.28 41.05 -15.95
CA LYS A 350 22.83 42.01 -16.90
C LYS A 350 23.47 43.23 -16.20
N ARG A 351 22.81 43.80 -15.19
CA ARG A 351 23.36 44.92 -14.38
C ARG A 351 24.62 44.50 -13.63
N ASP A 352 24.58 43.34 -12.98
CA ASP A 352 25.68 42.79 -12.18
C ASP A 352 26.87 42.41 -13.08
N MET A 353 26.64 41.94 -14.31
CA MET A 353 27.70 41.69 -15.28
C MET A 353 28.33 43.00 -15.79
N GLU A 354 27.53 44.03 -16.05
CA GLU A 354 28.00 45.35 -16.42
C GLU A 354 28.81 46.00 -15.29
N GLU A 355 28.40 45.80 -14.03
CA GLU A 355 29.10 46.28 -12.82
C GLU A 355 30.37 45.46 -12.54
N TYR A 356 30.30 44.12 -12.65
CA TYR A 356 31.42 43.19 -12.47
C TYR A 356 32.51 43.36 -13.53
N VAL A 357 32.17 43.61 -14.80
CA VAL A 357 33.17 43.91 -15.86
C VAL A 357 33.84 45.26 -15.61
N ASN A 358 33.14 46.23 -15.01
CA ASN A 358 33.68 47.54 -14.64
C ASN A 358 34.60 47.47 -13.41
N ASP A 359 34.29 46.60 -12.45
CA ASP A 359 35.07 46.39 -11.22
C ASP A 359 36.27 45.44 -11.43
N LEU A 360 36.12 44.38 -12.23
CA LEU A 360 37.20 43.44 -12.57
C LEU A 360 38.33 44.13 -13.37
N SER A 361 38.00 45.20 -14.09
CA SER A 361 38.97 46.08 -14.75
C SER A 361 39.86 46.88 -13.78
N ARG A 362 39.49 47.01 -12.50
CA ARG A 362 40.14 47.94 -11.55
C ARG A 362 40.92 47.28 -10.42
N SER A 363 40.72 46.00 -10.09
CA SER A 363 41.20 45.49 -8.80
C SER A 363 41.62 44.01 -8.77
N LEU A 364 42.67 43.62 -9.50
CA LEU A 364 43.29 42.30 -9.27
C LEU A 364 44.66 42.40 -8.58
N PRO A 365 44.75 41.86 -7.34
CA PRO A 365 45.78 40.88 -6.98
C PRO A 365 45.21 39.58 -6.33
N GLU A 366 45.98 38.49 -6.45
CA GLU A 366 45.64 37.07 -6.24
C GLU A 366 45.49 36.58 -4.77
N PRO A 367 44.78 35.44 -4.52
CA PRO A 367 44.79 34.71 -3.25
C PRO A 367 45.80 33.55 -3.20
N ALA A 368 46.35 33.31 -2.00
CA ALA A 368 47.47 32.41 -1.73
C ALA A 368 47.17 30.91 -1.93
N SER A 369 48.03 30.28 -2.74
CA SER A 369 48.03 28.87 -3.15
C SER A 369 48.88 27.97 -2.26
N ALA A 370 48.39 26.77 -1.96
CA ALA A 370 49.24 25.65 -1.55
C ALA A 370 50.32 25.42 -2.62
N ARG A 371 51.60 25.58 -2.25
CA ARG A 371 52.70 25.48 -3.20
C ARG A 371 53.02 24.03 -3.52
N VAL A 372 52.72 23.64 -4.76
CA VAL A 372 53.33 22.48 -5.44
C VAL A 372 54.70 22.95 -5.94
N LEU A 373 55.78 22.32 -5.49
CA LEU A 373 57.12 22.58 -6.00
C LEU A 373 57.36 21.63 -7.18
N LEU A 374 57.57 22.20 -8.37
CA LEU A 374 57.93 21.48 -9.59
C LEU A 374 59.46 21.49 -9.70
N GLY A 375 60.11 20.32 -9.77
CA GLY A 375 61.51 20.26 -10.19
C GLY A 375 61.66 20.39 -11.71
N GLU A 376 62.89 20.26 -12.23
CA GLU A 376 63.15 20.37 -13.66
C GLU A 376 62.30 19.38 -14.48
N ALA A 377 61.38 19.92 -15.27
CA ALA A 377 60.49 19.17 -16.13
C ALA A 377 61.19 18.85 -17.46
N GLN A 378 61.22 17.59 -17.85
CA GLN A 378 61.78 17.15 -19.13
C GLN A 378 60.65 16.71 -20.06
N THR A 379 60.55 17.35 -21.23
CA THR A 379 59.66 16.90 -22.30
C THR A 379 60.36 15.82 -23.10
N ARG A 380 59.73 14.64 -23.23
CA ARG A 380 60.28 13.51 -23.97
C ARG A 380 59.21 12.88 -24.86
N GLU A 381 59.65 12.27 -25.95
CA GLU A 381 58.78 11.45 -26.78
C GLU A 381 58.81 10.02 -26.22
N VAL A 382 57.66 9.55 -25.75
CA VAL A 382 57.55 8.31 -24.98
C VAL A 382 56.46 7.43 -25.56
N LEU A 383 56.65 6.12 -25.45
CA LEU A 383 55.57 5.15 -25.60
C LEU A 383 55.26 4.58 -24.23
N LEU A 384 54.00 4.65 -23.84
CA LEU A 384 53.52 4.17 -22.55
C LEU A 384 52.69 2.90 -22.75
N LEU A 385 52.91 1.93 -21.85
CA LEU A 385 52.16 0.69 -21.73
C LEU A 385 51.48 0.68 -20.37
N ALA A 386 50.17 0.47 -20.35
CA ALA A 386 49.43 0.29 -19.11
C ALA A 386 48.76 -1.08 -19.07
N VAL A 387 48.82 -1.75 -17.92
CA VAL A 387 48.20 -3.06 -17.67
C VAL A 387 47.18 -2.89 -16.55
N GLU A 388 45.95 -3.29 -16.79
CA GLU A 388 44.87 -3.26 -15.80
C GLU A 388 44.53 -4.67 -15.32
N LEU A 389 44.73 -4.90 -14.02
CA LEU A 389 44.54 -6.17 -13.31
C LEU A 389 43.19 -6.22 -12.57
N ARG A 390 42.13 -5.72 -13.21
CA ARG A 390 40.78 -5.60 -12.62
C ARG A 390 40.14 -6.96 -12.26
N GLN A 391 40.65 -8.06 -12.79
CA GLN A 391 40.25 -9.42 -12.43
C GLN A 391 40.38 -9.71 -10.92
N TYR A 392 41.33 -9.08 -10.24
CA TYR A 392 41.51 -9.26 -8.78
C TYR A 392 40.45 -8.53 -7.93
N ALA A 393 39.72 -7.57 -8.49
CA ALA A 393 38.62 -6.91 -7.79
C ALA A 393 37.44 -7.87 -7.53
N ARG A 394 37.24 -8.87 -8.41
CA ARG A 394 36.19 -9.91 -8.25
C ARG A 394 36.67 -11.10 -7.40
N ALA A 395 37.97 -11.41 -7.42
CA ALA A 395 38.56 -12.49 -6.62
C ALA A 395 38.54 -12.21 -5.10
N ALA A 396 38.30 -10.97 -4.67
CA ALA A 396 38.14 -10.57 -3.27
C ALA A 396 36.89 -11.18 -2.57
N ALA A 397 36.04 -11.93 -3.29
CA ALA A 397 34.96 -12.73 -2.74
C ALA A 397 35.42 -14.12 -2.21
N GLY A 398 36.67 -14.53 -2.47
CA GLY A 398 37.31 -15.75 -1.94
C GLY A 398 38.21 -15.48 -0.73
N GLU A 399 39.24 -16.30 -0.49
CA GLU A 399 40.20 -16.08 0.61
C GLU A 399 41.14 -14.88 0.33
N PRO A 400 41.09 -13.78 1.12
CA PRO A 400 41.82 -12.55 0.80
C PRO A 400 43.34 -12.68 0.74
N ARG A 401 43.92 -13.66 1.46
CA ARG A 401 45.38 -13.91 1.46
C ARG A 401 45.86 -14.54 0.16
N GLU A 402 45.06 -15.42 -0.43
CA GLU A 402 45.41 -16.10 -1.68
C GLU A 402 45.36 -15.10 -2.84
N ALA A 403 44.32 -14.27 -2.92
CA ALA A 403 44.21 -13.22 -3.92
C ALA A 403 45.38 -12.21 -3.89
N LEU A 404 45.84 -11.83 -2.70
CA LEU A 404 47.02 -10.96 -2.53
C LEU A 404 48.33 -11.64 -2.94
N ALA A 405 48.50 -12.93 -2.63
CA ALA A 405 49.67 -13.71 -3.06
C ALA A 405 49.72 -13.87 -4.58
N THR A 406 48.58 -14.15 -5.23
CA THR A 406 48.49 -14.24 -6.70
C THR A 406 48.76 -12.89 -7.36
N LEU A 407 48.21 -11.80 -6.83
CA LEU A 407 48.48 -10.44 -7.32
C LEU A 407 49.97 -10.10 -7.22
N ALA A 408 50.62 -10.43 -6.10
CA ALA A 408 52.05 -10.20 -5.92
C ALA A 408 52.90 -10.95 -6.97
N ALA A 409 52.58 -12.23 -7.22
CA ALA A 409 53.26 -13.03 -8.23
C ALA A 409 53.06 -12.49 -9.67
N ASP A 410 51.85 -12.02 -9.99
CA ASP A 410 51.57 -11.42 -11.30
C ASP A 410 52.27 -10.07 -11.49
N LEU A 411 52.31 -9.23 -10.45
CA LEU A 411 53.07 -7.98 -10.50
C LEU A 411 54.57 -8.24 -10.73
N GLU A 412 55.15 -9.24 -10.06
CA GLU A 412 56.54 -9.64 -10.26
C GLU A 412 56.80 -10.14 -11.70
N ARG A 413 55.88 -10.93 -12.26
CA ARG A 413 55.95 -11.38 -13.67
C ARG A 413 55.86 -10.22 -14.65
N ILE A 414 54.90 -9.31 -14.45
CA ILE A 414 54.66 -8.16 -15.33
C ILE A 414 55.87 -7.22 -15.31
N THR A 415 56.35 -6.84 -14.12
CA THR A 415 57.53 -5.99 -13.96
C THR A 415 58.78 -6.63 -14.56
N SER A 416 58.96 -7.95 -14.40
CA SER A 416 60.04 -8.70 -15.05
C SER A 416 59.91 -8.72 -16.58
N ALA A 417 58.70 -8.87 -17.12
CA ALA A 417 58.45 -8.82 -18.56
C ALA A 417 58.78 -7.44 -19.15
N ILE A 418 58.41 -6.37 -18.46
CA ILE A 418 58.72 -4.98 -18.80
C ILE A 418 60.23 -4.75 -18.80
N ALA A 419 60.94 -5.16 -17.74
CA ALA A 419 62.39 -5.02 -17.63
C ALA A 419 63.13 -5.76 -18.77
N ARG A 420 62.71 -7.00 -19.11
CA ARG A 420 63.27 -7.76 -20.25
C ARG A 420 63.06 -7.05 -21.59
N GLY A 421 61.93 -6.34 -21.75
CA GLY A 421 61.65 -5.50 -22.91
C GLY A 421 62.35 -4.14 -22.90
N ARG A 422 63.30 -3.90 -21.99
CA ARG A 422 63.94 -2.59 -21.77
C ARG A 422 62.93 -1.46 -21.52
N GLY A 423 61.78 -1.78 -20.94
CA GLY A 423 60.83 -0.80 -20.42
C GLY A 423 61.15 -0.43 -18.97
N GLN A 424 60.73 0.76 -18.56
CA GLN A 424 60.86 1.25 -17.19
C GLN A 424 59.48 1.38 -16.56
N VAL A 425 59.26 0.78 -15.39
CA VAL A 425 58.01 0.94 -14.63
C VAL A 425 57.96 2.34 -14.02
N GLU A 426 56.93 3.11 -14.34
CA GLU A 426 56.73 4.47 -13.86
C GLU A 426 55.86 4.51 -12.59
N ALA A 427 54.84 3.64 -12.52
CA ALA A 427 53.96 3.54 -11.35
C ALA A 427 53.31 2.16 -11.24
N VAL A 428 53.10 1.73 -9.99
CA VAL A 428 52.23 0.60 -9.64
C VAL A 428 51.18 1.13 -8.66
N ALA A 429 49.94 1.25 -9.11
CA ALA A 429 48.85 1.85 -8.34
C ALA A 429 47.72 0.83 -8.15
N GLY A 430 47.78 0.10 -7.03
CA GLY A 430 46.81 -0.95 -6.71
C GLY A 430 46.84 -2.08 -7.75
N HIS A 431 45.86 -2.10 -8.65
CA HIS A 431 45.69 -3.10 -9.70
C HIS A 431 46.16 -2.63 -11.08
N ARG A 432 46.93 -1.53 -11.17
CA ARG A 432 47.42 -0.99 -12.45
C ARG A 432 48.94 -0.85 -12.46
N VAL A 433 49.55 -1.28 -13.56
CA VAL A 433 50.98 -1.09 -13.83
C VAL A 433 51.14 -0.15 -15.03
N LEU A 434 51.94 0.90 -14.88
CA LEU A 434 52.29 1.83 -15.95
C LEU A 434 53.79 1.73 -16.23
N ALA A 435 54.14 1.55 -17.50
CA ALA A 435 55.51 1.45 -17.97
C ALA A 435 55.78 2.37 -19.17
N ARG A 436 57.02 2.82 -19.28
CA ARG A 436 57.52 3.67 -20.35
C ARG A 436 58.58 2.93 -21.17
N PHE A 437 58.55 3.15 -22.49
CA PHE A 437 59.52 2.68 -23.46
C PHE A 437 60.08 3.87 -24.25
N GLU A 438 61.41 3.90 -24.41
CA GLU A 438 62.16 4.93 -25.13
C GLU A 438 63.13 4.31 -26.15
N GLY A 439 63.63 5.13 -27.07
CA GLY A 439 64.60 4.75 -28.10
C GLY A 439 63.97 4.12 -29.35
N GLU A 440 64.82 3.75 -30.32
CA GLU A 440 64.39 3.09 -31.56
C GLU A 440 63.65 1.78 -31.25
N SER A 441 62.71 1.38 -32.11
CA SER A 441 61.93 0.12 -31.96
C SER A 441 61.16 -0.01 -30.64
N ARG A 442 60.82 1.10 -29.97
CA ARG A 442 60.04 1.11 -28.73
C ARG A 442 58.65 0.48 -28.92
N GLY A 443 57.97 0.72 -30.05
CA GLY A 443 56.71 0.07 -30.41
C GLY A 443 56.80 -1.45 -30.41
N ASN A 444 57.78 -2.01 -31.14
CA ASN A 444 57.97 -3.46 -31.23
C ASN A 444 58.30 -4.09 -29.86
N ARG A 445 59.12 -3.42 -29.03
CA ARG A 445 59.41 -3.90 -27.67
C ARG A 445 58.17 -3.86 -26.77
N ALA A 446 57.39 -2.78 -26.81
CA ALA A 446 56.17 -2.66 -26.02
C ALA A 446 55.11 -3.70 -26.43
N LEU A 447 54.96 -3.95 -27.74
CA LEU A 447 54.09 -5.00 -28.26
C LEU A 447 54.55 -6.39 -27.81
N ALA A 448 55.85 -6.69 -27.86
CA ALA A 448 56.40 -7.95 -27.36
C ALA A 448 56.22 -8.12 -25.85
N VAL A 449 56.32 -7.04 -25.07
CA VAL A 449 56.02 -7.07 -23.63
C VAL A 449 54.53 -7.34 -23.40
N ALA A 450 53.65 -6.67 -24.13
CA ALA A 450 52.21 -6.88 -24.02
C ALA A 450 51.80 -8.33 -24.36
N SER A 451 52.35 -8.91 -25.43
CA SER A 451 52.15 -10.32 -25.78
C SER A 451 52.59 -11.25 -24.64
N ARG A 452 53.83 -11.09 -24.14
CA ARG A 452 54.36 -11.92 -23.04
C ARG A 452 53.56 -11.80 -21.74
N ILE A 453 52.94 -10.65 -21.48
CA ILE A 453 52.06 -10.47 -20.32
C ILE A 453 50.77 -11.27 -20.51
N LEU A 454 50.16 -11.23 -21.71
CA LEU A 454 48.97 -12.03 -22.00
C LEU A 454 49.26 -13.53 -22.01
N ASP A 455 50.43 -13.95 -22.49
CA ASP A 455 50.83 -15.37 -22.56
C ASP A 455 51.31 -15.92 -21.20
N GLY A 456 51.75 -15.06 -20.28
CA GLY A 456 52.41 -15.44 -19.03
C GLY A 456 51.54 -15.40 -17.76
N VAL A 457 50.31 -14.89 -17.84
CA VAL A 457 49.38 -14.85 -16.69
C VAL A 457 48.74 -16.21 -16.51
N THR A 458 48.91 -16.82 -15.34
CA THR A 458 48.38 -18.16 -15.05
C THR A 458 46.85 -18.10 -14.98
N VAL A 459 46.17 -18.77 -15.92
CA VAL A 459 44.72 -19.03 -15.82
C VAL A 459 44.49 -20.10 -14.75
N VAL A 460 44.54 -19.69 -13.48
CA VAL A 460 44.11 -20.52 -12.35
C VAL A 460 42.72 -20.06 -11.94
N GLN A 461 41.77 -21.00 -11.87
CA GLN A 461 40.42 -20.82 -11.32
C GLN A 461 39.68 -19.52 -11.73
N GLY A 462 39.31 -19.41 -13.01
CA GLY A 462 38.32 -18.40 -13.44
C GLY A 462 38.78 -16.94 -13.47
N VAL A 463 40.10 -16.70 -13.43
CA VAL A 463 40.69 -15.36 -13.56
C VAL A 463 40.79 -14.97 -15.04
N GLU A 464 40.14 -13.86 -15.42
CA GLU A 464 40.19 -13.23 -16.75
C GLU A 464 41.59 -12.67 -17.05
N LEU A 465 41.99 -12.63 -18.34
CA LEU A 465 43.26 -12.06 -18.80
C LEU A 465 43.29 -10.53 -18.56
N PRO A 466 44.47 -9.94 -18.31
CA PRO A 466 44.55 -8.50 -18.10
C PRO A 466 44.23 -7.72 -19.39
N ALA A 467 43.75 -6.49 -19.22
CA ALA A 467 43.57 -5.55 -20.31
C ALA A 467 44.82 -4.69 -20.47
N ILE A 468 45.30 -4.48 -21.70
CA ILE A 468 46.53 -3.73 -21.98
C ILE A 468 46.23 -2.56 -22.93
N ALA A 469 46.84 -1.41 -22.67
CA ALA A 469 46.78 -0.25 -23.56
C ALA A 469 48.18 0.28 -23.89
N LEU A 470 48.37 0.76 -25.12
CA LEU A 470 49.58 1.40 -25.62
C LEU A 470 49.26 2.79 -26.20
N ALA A 471 49.94 3.82 -25.72
CA ALA A 471 49.84 5.18 -26.28
C ALA A 471 51.22 5.79 -26.48
N SER A 472 51.39 6.58 -27.55
CA SER A 472 52.67 7.21 -27.89
C SER A 472 52.49 8.70 -28.09
N GLY A 473 53.48 9.49 -27.70
CA GLY A 473 53.51 10.93 -27.93
C GLY A 473 54.43 11.68 -26.98
N LYS A 474 54.30 13.01 -26.97
CA LYS A 474 55.08 13.86 -26.07
C LYS A 474 54.48 13.83 -24.67
N ALA A 475 55.30 13.48 -23.68
CA ALA A 475 54.95 13.59 -22.27
C ALA A 475 56.03 14.38 -21.53
N VAL A 476 55.60 15.08 -20.49
CA VAL A 476 56.45 15.82 -19.57
C VAL A 476 56.61 14.96 -18.32
N THR A 477 57.85 14.67 -17.94
CA THR A 477 58.17 13.97 -16.70
C THR A 477 59.02 14.86 -15.80
N GLY A 478 58.72 14.88 -14.50
CA GLY A 478 59.44 15.67 -13.52
C GLY A 478 59.01 15.34 -12.09
N PRO A 479 59.83 15.62 -11.08
CA PRO A 479 59.44 15.47 -9.70
C PRO A 479 58.42 16.55 -9.32
N VAL A 480 57.37 16.13 -8.64
CA VAL A 480 56.32 16.98 -8.09
C VAL A 480 56.27 16.72 -6.60
N THR A 481 56.47 17.77 -5.81
CA THR A 481 56.32 17.74 -4.36
C THR A 481 55.05 18.49 -3.95
N TRP A 482 54.21 17.81 -3.18
CA TRP A 482 53.02 18.39 -2.58
C TRP A 482 52.89 17.92 -1.12
N GLY A 483 52.92 18.88 -0.19
CA GLY A 483 53.11 18.58 1.22
C GLY A 483 54.47 17.93 1.47
N GLU A 484 54.48 16.79 2.17
CA GLU A 484 55.70 16.01 2.47
C GLU A 484 56.00 14.90 1.44
N ARG A 485 55.16 14.73 0.41
CA ARG A 485 55.31 13.67 -0.59
C ARG A 485 56.03 14.19 -1.83
N ALA A 486 57.02 13.43 -2.30
CA ALA A 486 57.72 13.66 -3.56
C ALA A 486 57.45 12.47 -4.49
N GLU A 487 56.84 12.72 -5.64
CA GLU A 487 56.61 11.69 -6.66
C GLU A 487 57.08 12.19 -8.02
N ARG A 488 57.38 11.29 -8.95
CA ARG A 488 57.59 11.68 -10.35
C ARG A 488 56.24 11.75 -11.03
N ALA A 489 55.82 12.93 -11.44
CA ALA A 489 54.64 13.07 -12.28
C ALA A 489 55.00 12.82 -13.75
N LEU A 490 54.05 12.21 -14.45
CA LEU A 490 54.05 12.07 -15.90
C LEU A 490 52.75 12.69 -16.42
N VAL A 491 52.86 13.75 -17.21
CA VAL A 491 51.71 14.47 -17.74
C VAL A 491 51.87 14.64 -19.24
N GLY A 492 50.82 14.32 -20.01
CA GLY A 492 50.84 14.46 -21.46
C GLY A 492 49.68 13.70 -22.11
N LEU A 493 49.44 14.00 -23.38
CA LEU A 493 48.38 13.35 -24.17
C LEU A 493 48.44 11.81 -24.12
N PRO A 494 49.62 11.15 -24.14
CA PRO A 494 49.70 9.69 -24.05
C PRO A 494 49.12 9.12 -22.74
N VAL A 495 49.20 9.85 -21.63
CA VAL A 495 48.63 9.42 -20.33
C VAL A 495 47.11 9.44 -20.40
N GLN A 496 46.53 10.50 -20.95
CA GLN A 496 45.08 10.62 -21.16
C GLN A 496 44.55 9.58 -22.16
N GLN A 497 45.29 9.35 -23.25
CA GLN A 497 44.97 8.32 -24.24
C GLN A 497 44.98 6.93 -23.58
N LEU A 498 46.00 6.59 -22.79
CA LEU A 498 46.06 5.32 -22.07
C LEU A 498 44.86 5.08 -21.16
N GLU A 499 44.45 6.09 -20.36
CA GLU A 499 43.29 5.96 -19.49
C GLU A 499 42.00 5.72 -20.28
N SER A 500 41.86 6.40 -21.42
CA SER A 500 40.70 6.24 -22.29
C SER A 500 40.71 4.86 -22.94
N LEU A 501 41.86 4.38 -23.42
CA LEU A 501 42.02 3.05 -24.02
C LEU A 501 41.79 1.92 -23.01
N LEU A 502 42.31 2.01 -21.78
CA LEU A 502 42.09 0.98 -20.77
C LEU A 502 40.63 0.82 -20.36
N ARG A 503 39.87 1.92 -20.30
CA ARG A 503 38.43 1.87 -20.01
C ARG A 503 37.62 1.22 -21.14
N GLU A 504 38.19 1.13 -22.33
CA GLU A 504 37.58 0.48 -23.49
C GLU A 504 38.07 -0.94 -23.72
N ALA A 505 39.28 -1.25 -23.26
CA ALA A 505 39.89 -2.56 -23.44
C ALA A 505 39.09 -3.61 -22.69
N THR A 506 38.81 -4.75 -23.32
CA THR A 506 38.25 -5.93 -22.64
C THR A 506 39.36 -6.91 -22.22
N SER A 507 39.02 -7.95 -21.46
CA SER A 507 40.01 -8.92 -20.95
C SER A 507 40.75 -9.59 -22.11
N GLY A 508 42.08 -9.55 -22.12
CA GLY A 508 42.91 -10.20 -23.13
C GLY A 508 43.12 -9.40 -24.43
N GLU A 509 42.65 -8.15 -24.49
CA GLU A 509 42.89 -7.26 -25.62
C GLU A 509 44.05 -6.30 -25.35
N ILE A 510 44.79 -5.97 -26.43
CA ILE A 510 45.75 -4.88 -26.48
C ILE A 510 45.16 -3.77 -27.34
N LEU A 511 44.91 -2.61 -26.71
CA LEU A 511 44.41 -1.42 -27.39
C LEU A 511 45.54 -0.45 -27.66
N MET A 512 45.58 0.12 -28.86
CA MET A 512 46.63 1.03 -29.30
C MET A 512 46.04 2.35 -29.79
N SER A 513 46.68 3.45 -29.40
CA SER A 513 46.49 4.75 -30.05
C SER A 513 46.88 4.70 -31.52
N ARG A 514 46.38 5.65 -32.32
CA ARG A 514 46.77 5.79 -33.73
C ARG A 514 48.28 5.94 -33.90
N GLU A 515 48.92 6.72 -33.05
CA GLU A 515 50.35 6.99 -33.11
C GLU A 515 51.16 5.69 -32.95
N VAL A 516 50.72 4.79 -32.05
CA VAL A 516 51.35 3.47 -31.87
C VAL A 516 51.11 2.56 -33.08
N TYR A 517 49.90 2.55 -33.64
CA TYR A 517 49.61 1.75 -34.84
C TYR A 517 50.43 2.22 -36.05
N GLU A 518 50.54 3.53 -36.29
CA GLU A 518 51.36 4.07 -37.38
C GLU A 518 52.85 3.74 -37.17
N GLU A 519 53.36 3.79 -35.93
CA GLU A 519 54.74 3.36 -35.61
C GLU A 519 54.96 1.86 -35.90
N LEU A 520 53.94 1.02 -35.67
CA LEU A 520 53.97 -0.43 -35.88
C LEU A 520 53.51 -0.88 -37.26
N LYS A 521 53.10 0.04 -38.13
CA LYS A 521 52.42 -0.30 -39.39
C LYS A 521 53.23 -1.25 -40.26
N GLY A 522 54.55 -1.05 -40.35
CA GLY A 522 55.46 -1.94 -41.07
C GLY A 522 55.49 -3.37 -40.51
N THR A 523 55.42 -3.53 -39.18
CA THR A 523 55.33 -4.82 -38.50
C THR A 523 54.02 -5.53 -38.86
N PHE A 524 52.89 -4.82 -38.79
CA PHE A 524 51.58 -5.36 -39.20
C PHE A 524 51.54 -5.78 -40.66
N GLU A 525 52.00 -4.91 -41.57
CA GLU A 525 51.99 -5.18 -43.01
C GLU A 525 52.93 -6.35 -43.39
N SER A 526 54.10 -6.45 -42.74
CA SER A 526 55.03 -7.58 -42.94
C SER A 526 54.47 -8.94 -42.50
N ALA A 527 53.57 -8.93 -41.51
CA ALA A 527 52.85 -10.11 -41.02
C ALA A 527 51.53 -10.37 -41.77
N GLY A 528 51.21 -9.56 -42.80
CA GLY A 528 49.98 -9.72 -43.60
C GLY A 528 48.71 -9.13 -42.95
N TYR A 529 48.84 -8.35 -41.88
CA TYR A 529 47.71 -7.76 -41.16
C TYR A 529 47.49 -6.29 -41.55
N ARG A 530 46.22 -5.92 -41.83
CA ARG A 530 45.79 -4.53 -41.98
C ARG A 530 44.60 -4.26 -41.07
N LEU A 531 44.86 -3.58 -39.95
CA LEU A 531 43.83 -3.25 -38.97
C LEU A 531 43.01 -2.04 -39.43
N ALA A 532 41.69 -2.16 -39.33
CA ALA A 532 40.80 -1.02 -39.47
C ALA A 532 40.73 -0.25 -38.14
N PRO A 533 40.76 1.10 -38.16
CA PRO A 533 40.55 1.89 -36.95
C PRO A 533 39.14 1.64 -36.41
N ARG A 534 39.04 1.34 -35.11
CA ARG A 534 37.79 1.27 -34.37
C ARG A 534 37.51 2.62 -33.73
N ARG A 535 36.25 3.07 -33.79
CA ARG A 535 35.82 4.25 -33.04
C ARG A 535 35.57 3.85 -31.59
N GLY A 536 36.25 4.53 -30.67
CA GLY A 536 36.08 4.25 -29.25
C GLY A 536 34.74 4.74 -28.70
N VAL A 537 34.29 4.10 -27.62
CA VAL A 537 33.10 4.52 -26.86
C VAL A 537 33.40 5.75 -25.99
N ILE A 538 34.64 5.86 -25.54
CA ILE A 538 35.14 6.83 -24.56
C ILE A 538 36.15 7.78 -25.21
N THR A 539 37.07 7.25 -26.03
CA THR A 539 38.01 8.06 -26.79
C THR A 539 37.42 8.48 -28.15
N PRO A 540 37.39 9.78 -28.47
CA PRO A 540 36.95 10.26 -29.77
C PRO A 540 37.99 10.00 -30.88
N GLN A 541 39.21 9.59 -30.52
CA GLN A 541 40.27 9.27 -31.46
C GLN A 541 40.17 7.82 -31.95
N PRO A 542 40.59 7.51 -33.20
CA PRO A 542 40.62 6.14 -33.69
C PRO A 542 41.57 5.28 -32.84
N LEU A 543 41.09 4.12 -32.42
CA LEU A 543 41.87 3.13 -31.67
C LEU A 543 42.01 1.84 -32.47
N TYR A 544 43.04 1.05 -32.15
CA TYR A 544 43.33 -0.22 -32.81
C TYR A 544 43.35 -1.33 -31.77
N VAL A 545 42.67 -2.44 -32.06
CA VAL A 545 42.52 -3.57 -31.14
C VAL A 545 43.19 -4.80 -31.74
N ILE A 546 43.97 -5.50 -30.93
CA ILE A 546 44.47 -6.84 -31.24
C ILE A 546 44.25 -7.77 -30.05
N GLY A 547 44.01 -9.04 -30.33
CA GLY A 547 43.98 -10.09 -29.31
C GLY A 547 45.36 -10.69 -29.07
N SER A 548 45.48 -11.53 -28.04
CA SER A 548 46.71 -12.25 -27.69
C SER A 548 47.32 -13.01 -28.88
N GLN A 549 46.51 -13.77 -29.62
CA GLN A 549 46.98 -14.59 -30.74
C GLN A 549 47.68 -13.77 -31.84
N MET A 550 47.06 -12.66 -32.25
CA MET A 550 47.66 -11.76 -33.25
C MET A 550 48.91 -11.08 -32.71
N ALA A 551 48.93 -10.74 -31.42
CA ALA A 551 50.13 -10.17 -30.79
C ALA A 551 51.30 -11.15 -30.80
N SER A 552 51.07 -12.44 -30.54
CA SER A 552 52.09 -13.49 -30.59
C SER A 552 52.61 -13.73 -32.02
N ASP A 553 51.74 -13.64 -33.04
CA ASP A 553 52.13 -13.74 -34.44
C ASP A 553 53.04 -12.58 -34.87
N LEU A 554 52.71 -11.36 -34.43
CA LEU A 554 53.45 -10.13 -34.76
C LEU A 554 54.84 -10.06 -34.08
N THR A 555 55.02 -10.75 -32.96
CA THR A 555 56.27 -10.76 -32.19
C THR A 555 57.18 -11.92 -32.57
N GLY A 556 56.71 -12.85 -33.43
CA GLY A 556 57.48 -14.00 -33.90
C GLY A 556 57.65 -15.10 -32.86
N GLU A 557 56.83 -15.10 -31.79
CA GLU A 557 56.92 -16.07 -30.68
C GLU A 557 56.18 -17.40 -30.96
N ARG A 558 55.43 -17.50 -32.08
CA ARG A 558 54.94 -18.77 -32.64
C ARG A 558 55.02 -18.78 -34.16
N ALA A 559 55.81 -19.71 -34.71
CA ALA A 559 55.75 -20.05 -36.12
C ALA A 559 54.53 -20.95 -36.43
N ALA A 560 53.87 -20.66 -37.54
CA ALA A 560 52.94 -21.48 -38.31
C ALA A 560 51.53 -21.74 -37.71
N GLN A 561 50.52 -21.03 -38.24
CA GLN A 561 49.54 -21.56 -39.20
C GLN A 561 48.55 -20.45 -39.57
N ALA A 562 48.55 -20.06 -40.85
CA ALA A 562 47.56 -19.16 -41.41
C ALA A 562 46.25 -19.95 -41.63
N GLU A 563 45.19 -19.58 -40.93
CA GLU A 563 43.81 -19.92 -41.32
C GLU A 563 42.98 -18.66 -41.50
N THR A 564 42.51 -18.53 -42.73
CA THR A 564 41.59 -17.51 -43.23
C THR A 564 40.24 -17.65 -42.54
N LEU A 565 39.91 -16.78 -41.59
CA LEU A 565 38.54 -16.67 -41.06
C LEU A 565 37.77 -15.61 -41.85
N THR A 566 36.93 -16.08 -42.77
CA THR A 566 35.84 -15.30 -43.37
C THR A 566 34.79 -14.91 -42.32
N PRO A 567 34.22 -13.69 -42.37
CA PRO A 567 33.24 -13.24 -41.40
C PRO A 567 31.84 -13.75 -41.77
N ALA A 568 31.34 -14.72 -41.03
CA ALA A 568 29.92 -15.10 -41.06
C ALA A 568 29.35 -15.07 -39.64
N GLY A 569 28.51 -14.05 -39.40
CA GLY A 569 27.35 -14.06 -38.52
C GLY A 569 27.51 -14.61 -37.09
N VAL A 570 27.87 -13.73 -36.16
CA VAL A 570 27.38 -13.85 -34.77
C VAL A 570 26.94 -12.47 -34.29
N ALA A 571 25.66 -12.18 -34.43
CA ALA A 571 24.99 -11.14 -33.65
C ALA A 571 24.74 -11.71 -32.24
N THR A 572 25.80 -11.75 -31.43
CA THR A 572 25.66 -11.96 -29.99
C THR A 572 25.17 -10.64 -29.40
N LEU A 573 24.08 -10.70 -28.62
CA LEU A 573 23.45 -9.57 -27.91
C LEU A 573 24.35 -8.91 -26.84
N THR A 574 25.67 -9.01 -26.97
CA THR A 574 26.70 -8.39 -26.14
C THR A 574 27.69 -7.52 -26.94
N GLY A 575 27.45 -7.28 -28.25
CA GLY A 575 28.50 -6.74 -29.15
C GLY A 575 28.10 -5.62 -30.13
N ILE A 576 26.98 -4.92 -29.93
CA ILE A 576 26.62 -3.80 -30.82
C ILE A 576 27.55 -2.60 -30.52
N SER A 577 28.49 -2.34 -31.44
CA SER A 577 29.49 -1.29 -31.30
C SER A 577 28.88 0.11 -31.46
N PRO A 578 29.36 1.13 -30.71
CA PRO A 578 29.03 2.52 -31.00
C PRO A 578 29.33 2.89 -32.45
N GLY A 579 28.41 3.60 -33.08
CA GLY A 579 28.36 3.88 -34.52
C GLY A 579 27.57 2.86 -35.33
N ALA A 580 27.19 1.70 -34.77
CA ALA A 580 26.30 0.77 -35.44
C ALA A 580 24.91 1.38 -35.65
N LEU A 581 24.38 1.24 -36.86
CA LEU A 581 23.04 1.72 -37.21
C LEU A 581 22.06 0.53 -37.20
N LEU A 582 21.12 0.54 -36.25
CA LEU A 582 20.10 -0.49 -36.08
C LEU A 582 18.80 -0.09 -36.76
N GLY A 583 18.24 -0.99 -37.58
CA GLY A 583 16.97 -0.79 -38.27
C GLY A 583 16.92 0.46 -39.16
N GLN A 584 18.08 0.94 -39.64
CA GLN A 584 18.27 2.21 -40.35
C GLN A 584 17.86 3.49 -39.58
N ARG A 585 17.43 3.38 -38.32
CA ARG A 585 16.89 4.49 -37.51
C ARG A 585 17.78 4.86 -36.33
N PHE A 586 18.25 3.86 -35.56
CA PHE A 586 18.96 4.12 -34.30
C PHE A 586 20.46 3.98 -34.47
N GLU A 587 21.20 5.08 -34.37
CA GLU A 587 22.66 5.07 -34.29
C GLU A 587 23.08 4.84 -32.84
N ILE A 588 23.69 3.70 -32.53
CA ILE A 588 24.13 3.37 -31.17
C ILE A 588 25.32 4.24 -30.79
N LEU A 589 25.27 4.89 -29.62
CA LEU A 589 26.32 5.79 -29.12
C LEU A 589 27.13 5.16 -27.99
N SER A 590 26.48 4.44 -27.07
CA SER A 590 27.17 3.77 -25.96
C SER A 590 26.27 2.74 -25.29
N VAL A 591 26.83 1.85 -24.48
CA VAL A 591 26.05 1.01 -23.56
C VAL A 591 25.78 1.80 -22.28
N LEU A 592 24.55 1.77 -21.78
CA LEU A 592 24.15 2.41 -20.51
C LEU A 592 24.07 1.40 -19.37
N GLY A 593 23.75 0.13 -19.66
CA GLY A 593 23.75 -0.93 -18.66
C GLY A 593 23.28 -2.27 -19.25
N ALA A 594 23.59 -3.35 -18.53
CA ALA A 594 23.13 -4.70 -18.86
C ALA A 594 22.43 -5.30 -17.65
N GLY A 595 21.26 -5.93 -17.86
CA GLY A 595 20.45 -6.53 -16.81
C GLY A 595 19.96 -7.93 -17.15
N GLY A 596 19.13 -8.48 -16.26
CA GLY A 596 18.52 -9.81 -16.44
C GLY A 596 17.79 -9.94 -17.77
N MET A 597 17.13 -8.87 -18.23
CA MET A 597 16.23 -8.90 -19.39
C MET A 597 16.83 -8.46 -20.71
N GLY A 598 18.00 -7.83 -20.72
CA GLY A 598 18.45 -7.13 -21.91
C GLY A 598 19.60 -6.17 -21.64
N ILE A 599 20.03 -5.51 -22.72
CA ILE A 599 21.04 -4.45 -22.68
C ILE A 599 20.37 -3.13 -23.07
N VAL A 600 20.69 -2.08 -22.33
CA VAL A 600 20.24 -0.72 -22.61
C VAL A 600 21.38 0.05 -23.25
N TYR A 601 21.11 0.61 -24.43
CA TYR A 601 22.04 1.43 -25.20
C TYR A 601 21.59 2.89 -25.16
N LYS A 602 22.54 3.83 -25.19
CA LYS A 602 22.28 5.20 -25.63
C LYS A 602 22.33 5.19 -27.15
N ALA A 603 21.32 5.73 -27.81
CA ALA A 603 21.26 5.81 -29.25
C ALA A 603 20.81 7.21 -29.68
N ARG A 604 21.18 7.62 -30.90
CA ARG A 604 20.56 8.75 -31.59
C ARG A 604 19.48 8.20 -32.53
N ASP A 605 18.25 8.65 -32.34
CA ASP A 605 17.16 8.40 -33.28
C ASP A 605 17.34 9.36 -34.46
N ARG A 606 17.69 8.85 -35.65
CA ARG A 606 17.98 9.68 -36.82
C ARG A 606 16.74 10.25 -37.49
N GLU A 607 15.55 9.72 -37.22
CA GLU A 607 14.30 10.26 -37.77
C GLU A 607 13.85 11.50 -36.98
N LEU A 608 14.08 11.50 -35.67
CA LEU A 608 13.69 12.58 -34.76
C LEU A 608 14.85 13.51 -34.39
N ASP A 609 16.09 13.13 -34.74
CA ASP A 609 17.34 13.78 -34.35
C ASP A 609 17.50 14.01 -32.84
N ASP A 610 17.10 13.00 -32.04
CA ASP A 610 17.10 13.07 -30.57
C ASP A 610 17.83 11.89 -29.92
N LEU A 611 18.28 12.07 -28.68
CA LEU A 611 18.93 11.03 -27.89
C LEU A 611 17.89 10.17 -27.17
N VAL A 612 17.99 8.86 -27.36
CA VAL A 612 17.10 7.87 -26.75
C VAL A 612 17.89 6.79 -26.01
N ALA A 613 17.28 6.19 -25.01
CA ALA A 613 17.72 4.93 -24.44
C ALA A 613 17.00 3.79 -25.17
N LEU A 614 17.74 2.81 -25.67
CA LEU A 614 17.25 1.68 -26.46
C LEU A 614 17.52 0.39 -25.69
N LYS A 615 16.47 -0.22 -25.13
CA LYS A 615 16.56 -1.50 -24.41
C LYS A 615 16.28 -2.65 -25.36
N MET A 616 17.30 -3.47 -25.64
CA MET A 616 17.18 -4.67 -26.46
C MET A 616 16.94 -5.90 -25.58
N LEU A 617 15.90 -6.67 -25.88
CA LEU A 617 15.46 -7.79 -25.04
C LEU A 617 16.21 -9.10 -25.40
N LYS A 618 16.57 -9.92 -24.41
CA LYS A 618 17.26 -11.21 -24.63
C LYS A 618 16.33 -12.29 -25.18
N ARG A 619 16.75 -13.03 -26.21
CA ARG A 619 15.95 -14.07 -26.91
C ARG A 619 15.22 -15.06 -25.98
N ASP A 620 15.81 -15.40 -24.84
CA ASP A 620 15.25 -16.35 -23.87
C ASP A 620 13.90 -15.90 -23.25
N LEU A 621 13.56 -14.60 -23.36
CA LEU A 621 12.33 -14.02 -22.80
C LEU A 621 11.13 -14.00 -23.77
N TRP A 622 11.30 -14.45 -25.02
CA TRP A 622 10.27 -14.28 -26.06
C TRP A 622 10.13 -15.48 -27.01
N GLY A 623 10.58 -16.66 -26.58
CA GLY A 623 10.32 -17.93 -27.27
C GLY A 623 8.83 -18.31 -27.35
N ASP A 624 7.98 -17.72 -26.50
CA ASP A 624 6.51 -17.89 -26.53
C ASP A 624 5.80 -16.61 -27.01
N ARG A 625 5.05 -16.73 -28.11
CA ARG A 625 4.27 -15.65 -28.73
C ARG A 625 3.26 -15.03 -27.76
N SER A 626 2.76 -15.80 -26.78
CA SER A 626 1.82 -15.33 -25.76
C SER A 626 2.45 -14.29 -24.80
N GLN A 627 3.74 -14.43 -24.49
CA GLN A 627 4.47 -13.53 -23.59
C GLN A 627 4.75 -12.18 -24.27
N LEU A 628 5.09 -12.19 -25.56
CA LEU A 628 5.28 -10.98 -26.37
C LEU A 628 3.99 -10.14 -26.50
N ASP A 629 2.83 -10.78 -26.66
CA ASP A 629 1.56 -10.06 -26.80
C ASP A 629 1.09 -9.43 -25.47
N ARG A 630 1.39 -10.08 -24.34
CA ARG A 630 1.20 -9.48 -23.00
C ARG A 630 2.12 -8.28 -22.81
N LEU A 631 3.41 -8.41 -23.16
CA LEU A 631 4.40 -7.34 -23.08
C LEU A 631 3.96 -6.09 -23.86
N LYS A 632 3.49 -6.28 -25.09
CA LYS A 632 2.94 -5.20 -25.92
C LYS A 632 1.74 -4.52 -25.26
N SER A 633 0.88 -5.28 -24.59
CA SER A 633 -0.31 -4.76 -23.92
C SER A 633 0.06 -3.92 -22.69
N GLU A 634 1.03 -4.36 -21.89
CA GLU A 634 1.54 -3.60 -20.75
C GLU A 634 2.26 -2.32 -21.18
N LEU A 635 3.11 -2.39 -22.22
CA LEU A 635 3.78 -1.21 -22.78
C LEU A 635 2.80 -0.17 -23.33
N LYS A 636 1.70 -0.60 -23.97
CA LYS A 636 0.64 0.32 -24.42
C LYS A 636 0.01 1.11 -23.28
N LEU A 637 -0.15 0.50 -22.10
CA LEU A 637 -0.66 1.17 -20.92
C LEU A 637 0.40 2.09 -20.30
N ALA A 638 1.66 1.62 -20.21
CA ALA A 638 2.77 2.42 -19.69
C ALA A 638 3.03 3.70 -20.51
N ARG A 639 2.85 3.65 -21.84
CA ARG A 639 2.93 4.82 -22.73
C ARG A 639 1.91 5.93 -22.42
N LYS A 640 0.81 5.61 -21.74
CA LYS A 640 -0.20 6.61 -21.33
C LYS A 640 0.28 7.44 -20.13
N ILE A 641 1.30 7.01 -19.43
CA ILE A 641 1.84 7.71 -18.26
C ILE A 641 2.67 8.89 -18.75
N THR A 642 2.19 10.11 -18.52
CA THR A 642 2.96 11.33 -18.77
C THR A 642 3.16 12.06 -17.45
N HIS A 643 4.37 11.98 -16.89
CA HIS A 643 4.69 12.60 -15.61
C HIS A 643 6.19 12.93 -15.52
N PRO A 644 6.61 14.06 -14.92
CA PRO A 644 8.03 14.42 -14.79
C PRO A 644 8.87 13.37 -14.04
N ASN A 645 8.27 12.68 -13.06
CA ASN A 645 8.93 11.63 -12.27
C ASN A 645 8.77 10.20 -12.82
N VAL A 646 8.29 10.05 -14.06
CA VAL A 646 8.21 8.77 -14.76
C VAL A 646 8.99 8.87 -16.07
N LEU A 647 9.88 7.91 -16.32
CA LEU A 647 10.65 7.85 -17.54
C LEU A 647 9.72 7.51 -18.72
N ARG A 648 9.73 8.35 -19.76
CA ARG A 648 8.82 8.16 -20.91
C ARG A 648 9.29 7.02 -21.80
N THR A 649 8.37 6.12 -22.13
CA THR A 649 8.58 5.13 -23.21
C THR A 649 8.04 5.68 -24.52
N TYR A 650 8.86 5.69 -25.56
CA TYR A 650 8.50 6.21 -26.88
C TYR A 650 7.88 5.13 -27.77
N ASP A 651 8.59 4.02 -27.94
CA ASP A 651 8.25 3.02 -28.96
C ASP A 651 8.61 1.59 -28.52
N PHE A 652 7.91 0.62 -29.11
CA PHE A 652 8.23 -0.80 -29.02
C PHE A 652 8.17 -1.39 -30.42
N GLY A 653 9.27 -1.98 -30.86
CA GLY A 653 9.38 -2.54 -32.20
C GLY A 653 10.25 -3.78 -32.24
N ASP A 654 10.58 -4.19 -33.45
CA ASP A 654 11.49 -5.28 -33.75
C ASP A 654 12.56 -4.76 -34.71
N ILE A 655 13.82 -5.08 -34.44
CA ILE A 655 14.95 -4.81 -35.33
C ILE A 655 15.66 -6.14 -35.56
N ASP A 656 15.69 -6.60 -36.81
CA ASP A 656 16.38 -7.82 -37.24
C ASP A 656 15.98 -9.06 -36.41
N GLY A 657 14.69 -9.14 -36.05
CA GLY A 657 14.15 -10.22 -35.22
C GLY A 657 14.51 -10.09 -33.74
N VAL A 658 14.84 -8.89 -33.25
CA VAL A 658 15.08 -8.56 -31.84
C VAL A 658 14.15 -7.43 -31.38
N PRO A 659 13.20 -7.70 -30.46
CA PRO A 659 12.38 -6.70 -29.82
C PRO A 659 13.21 -5.67 -29.08
N TYR A 660 12.79 -4.43 -29.23
CA TYR A 660 13.39 -3.29 -28.53
C TYR A 660 12.31 -2.40 -27.91
N ILE A 661 12.72 -1.69 -26.87
CA ILE A 661 11.95 -0.59 -26.28
C ILE A 661 12.80 0.67 -26.39
N SER A 662 12.28 1.70 -27.06
CA SER A 662 12.88 3.04 -27.11
C SER A 662 12.25 3.91 -26.04
N MET A 663 13.07 4.65 -25.28
CA MET A 663 12.65 5.43 -24.13
C MET A 663 13.50 6.70 -23.96
N GLU A 664 13.04 7.63 -23.13
CA GLU A 664 13.74 8.86 -22.79
C GLU A 664 15.14 8.57 -22.26
N TYR A 665 16.17 9.21 -22.85
CA TYR A 665 17.51 9.18 -22.29
C TYR A 665 17.64 10.20 -21.17
N VAL A 666 17.82 9.72 -19.94
CA VAL A 666 18.02 10.57 -18.76
C VAL A 666 19.51 10.59 -18.41
N ARG A 667 20.12 11.78 -18.36
CA ARG A 667 21.48 11.96 -17.87
C ARG A 667 21.46 11.99 -16.35
N GLY A 668 21.80 10.88 -15.70
CA GLY A 668 21.78 10.77 -14.24
C GLY A 668 22.47 9.52 -13.71
N VAL A 669 22.35 9.30 -12.40
CA VAL A 669 22.83 8.10 -11.69
C VAL A 669 21.67 7.40 -11.01
N THR A 670 21.73 6.08 -10.82
CA THR A 670 20.66 5.37 -10.11
C THR A 670 20.68 5.67 -8.61
N LEU A 671 19.53 5.56 -7.94
CA LEU A 671 19.47 5.68 -6.47
C LEU A 671 20.34 4.61 -5.81
N ARG A 672 20.41 3.38 -6.35
CA ARG A 672 21.34 2.35 -5.87
C ARG A 672 22.77 2.87 -5.81
N TYR A 673 23.27 3.41 -6.92
CA TYR A 673 24.62 3.95 -7.00
C TYR A 673 24.86 5.03 -5.92
N MET A 674 23.89 5.94 -5.74
CA MET A 674 23.97 6.99 -4.72
C MET A 674 23.99 6.44 -3.27
N LEU A 675 23.16 5.43 -2.98
CA LEU A 675 23.12 4.79 -1.66
C LEU A 675 24.43 4.02 -1.38
N ASP A 676 25.02 3.37 -2.38
CA ASP A 676 26.29 2.66 -2.22
C ASP A 676 27.45 3.63 -1.88
N GLN A 677 27.43 4.86 -2.41
CA GLN A 677 28.44 5.88 -2.13
C GLN A 677 28.24 6.56 -0.76
N THR A 678 27.00 6.87 -0.40
CA THR A 678 26.69 7.74 0.75
C THR A 678 26.22 6.99 1.99
N ARG A 679 25.84 5.71 1.84
CA ARG A 679 25.05 4.88 2.77
C ARG A 679 23.68 5.43 3.13
N ARG A 680 23.55 6.73 3.43
CA ARG A 680 22.31 7.42 3.79
C ARG A 680 22.27 8.80 3.12
N LEU A 681 21.10 9.18 2.59
CA LEU A 681 20.90 10.51 2.03
C LEU A 681 20.60 11.55 3.13
N PRO A 682 21.01 12.82 2.94
CA PRO A 682 20.55 13.92 3.80
C PRO A 682 19.02 14.00 3.84
N TYR A 683 18.44 14.34 4.98
CA TYR A 683 16.99 14.34 5.19
C TYR A 683 16.22 15.10 4.11
N SER A 684 16.63 16.33 3.79
CA SER A 684 15.99 17.17 2.78
C SER A 684 16.03 16.54 1.38
N ALA A 685 17.17 15.95 1.00
CA ALA A 685 17.34 15.27 -0.28
C ALA A 685 16.51 13.98 -0.35
N GLY A 686 16.54 13.18 0.72
CA GLY A 686 15.75 11.95 0.84
C GLY A 686 14.24 12.22 0.82
N LEU A 687 13.78 13.27 1.51
CA LEU A 687 12.38 13.68 1.51
C LEU A 687 11.93 14.17 0.14
N ARG A 688 12.75 14.96 -0.56
CA ARG A 688 12.47 15.39 -1.94
C ARG A 688 12.32 14.18 -2.88
N LEU A 689 13.24 13.22 -2.78
CA LEU A 689 13.21 12.01 -3.58
C LEU A 689 11.98 11.15 -3.25
N ALA A 690 11.65 10.99 -1.97
CA ALA A 690 10.46 10.27 -1.51
C ALA A 690 9.16 10.84 -2.10
N LYS A 691 9.02 12.17 -2.07
CA LYS A 691 7.88 12.89 -2.68
C LYS A 691 7.81 12.64 -4.20
N GLN A 692 8.94 12.72 -4.90
CA GLN A 692 9.02 12.48 -6.34
C GLN A 692 8.68 11.03 -6.73
N LEU A 693 9.16 10.04 -5.96
CA LEU A 693 8.81 8.63 -6.14
C LEU A 693 7.30 8.41 -5.98
N CYS A 694 6.71 8.92 -4.90
CA CYS A 694 5.28 8.77 -4.65
C CYS A 694 4.44 9.49 -5.72
N SER A 695 4.89 10.65 -6.19
CA SER A 695 4.24 11.41 -7.27
C SER A 695 4.25 10.64 -8.61
N GLY A 696 5.40 10.09 -9.00
CA GLY A 696 5.50 9.23 -10.19
C GLY A 696 4.64 7.97 -10.10
N LEU A 697 4.62 7.33 -8.94
CA LEU A 697 3.79 6.15 -8.71
C LEU A 697 2.28 6.48 -8.73
N ALA A 698 1.88 7.63 -8.18
CA ALA A 698 0.49 8.08 -8.22
C ALA A 698 -0.01 8.29 -9.65
N ALA A 699 0.83 8.87 -10.50
CA ALA A 699 0.52 9.08 -11.91
C ALA A 699 0.33 7.75 -12.67
N ALA A 700 1.14 6.74 -12.36
CA ALA A 700 0.98 5.40 -12.94
C ALA A 700 -0.30 4.70 -12.46
N HIS A 701 -0.58 4.73 -11.16
CA HIS A 701 -1.77 4.12 -10.57
C HIS A 701 -3.06 4.77 -11.09
N ALA A 702 -3.05 6.09 -11.35
CA ALA A 702 -4.20 6.81 -11.88
C ALA A 702 -4.64 6.34 -13.28
N VAL A 703 -3.73 5.78 -14.07
CA VAL A 703 -4.03 5.19 -15.39
C VAL A 703 -4.12 3.65 -15.35
N GLY A 704 -4.16 3.06 -14.15
CA GLY A 704 -4.33 1.62 -13.94
C GLY A 704 -3.06 0.79 -14.15
N VAL A 705 -1.87 1.40 -14.11
CA VAL A 705 -0.59 0.70 -14.29
C VAL A 705 0.09 0.49 -12.94
N LEU A 706 0.44 -0.75 -12.63
CA LEU A 706 1.26 -1.13 -11.47
C LEU A 706 2.73 -1.25 -11.88
N HIS A 707 3.66 -0.87 -10.99
CA HIS A 707 5.08 -0.96 -11.28
C HIS A 707 5.66 -2.36 -11.05
N ARG A 708 5.30 -3.03 -9.94
CA ARG A 708 5.67 -4.42 -9.59
C ARG A 708 7.17 -4.71 -9.37
N ASP A 709 8.05 -3.71 -9.45
CA ASP A 709 9.51 -3.88 -9.31
C ASP A 709 10.16 -2.60 -8.76
N ILE A 710 9.56 -1.99 -7.74
CA ILE A 710 10.10 -0.76 -7.14
C ILE A 710 11.34 -1.11 -6.32
N LYS A 711 12.48 -0.52 -6.70
CA LYS A 711 13.79 -0.71 -6.07
C LYS A 711 14.73 0.44 -6.46
N PRO A 712 15.84 0.67 -5.71
CA PRO A 712 16.76 1.77 -5.99
C PRO A 712 17.41 1.76 -7.38
N GLU A 713 17.54 0.60 -8.02
CA GLU A 713 18.08 0.48 -9.38
C GLU A 713 17.15 1.07 -10.44
N ASN A 714 15.85 1.14 -10.14
CA ASN A 714 14.80 1.62 -11.05
C ASN A 714 14.45 3.10 -10.83
N LEU A 715 15.24 3.83 -10.04
CA LEU A 715 15.13 5.29 -9.91
C LEU A 715 16.42 5.95 -10.42
N ILE A 716 16.29 6.83 -11.41
CA ILE A 716 17.40 7.66 -11.92
C ILE A 716 17.30 9.06 -11.30
N LEU A 717 18.43 9.58 -10.83
CA LEU A 717 18.59 10.91 -10.27
C LEU A 717 19.38 11.78 -11.24
N GLU A 718 18.75 12.85 -11.71
CA GLU A 718 19.35 13.86 -12.56
C GLU A 718 20.25 14.82 -11.74
N PRO A 719 21.26 15.47 -12.36
CA PRO A 719 22.06 16.51 -11.70
C PRO A 719 21.23 17.68 -11.14
N THR A 720 20.07 17.94 -11.72
CA THR A 720 19.08 18.93 -11.25
C THR A 720 18.33 18.47 -9.98
N GLY A 721 18.59 17.23 -9.53
CA GLY A 721 17.98 16.57 -8.38
C GLY A 721 16.57 16.02 -8.63
N ASN A 722 16.14 15.93 -9.88
CA ASN A 722 14.89 15.26 -10.25
C ASN A 722 15.07 13.74 -10.30
N ALA A 723 14.13 13.00 -9.70
CA ALA A 723 14.06 11.55 -9.75
C ALA A 723 13.06 11.08 -10.80
N LYS A 724 13.44 10.10 -11.61
CA LYS A 724 12.59 9.44 -12.62
C LYS A 724 12.53 7.94 -12.37
N LEU A 725 11.31 7.42 -12.26
CA LEU A 725 11.01 6.01 -12.12
C LEU A 725 11.02 5.33 -13.49
N MET A 726 11.75 4.23 -13.63
CA MET A 726 11.92 3.48 -14.89
C MET A 726 11.53 2.00 -14.74
N ASP A 727 11.39 1.29 -15.86
CA ASP A 727 11.19 -0.17 -15.89
C ASP A 727 9.91 -0.67 -15.16
N PHE A 728 8.75 -0.09 -15.52
CA PHE A 728 7.44 -0.59 -15.10
C PHE A 728 7.22 -2.02 -15.55
N GLY A 729 7.32 -3.01 -14.66
CA GLY A 729 6.64 -4.30 -14.70
C GLY A 729 6.77 -5.22 -15.92
N ILE A 730 7.44 -4.79 -17.01
CA ILE A 730 7.62 -5.40 -18.35
C ILE A 730 8.24 -6.83 -18.28
N ALA A 731 8.59 -7.29 -17.08
CA ALA A 731 9.42 -8.45 -16.80
C ALA A 731 8.73 -9.66 -16.20
N ARG A 732 7.50 -9.53 -15.70
CA ARG A 732 6.92 -10.58 -14.86
C ARG A 732 5.69 -11.17 -15.53
N PRO A 733 5.77 -12.38 -16.11
CA PRO A 733 4.58 -13.15 -16.41
C PRO A 733 3.79 -13.31 -15.11
N ILE A 734 2.55 -12.85 -15.10
CA ILE A 734 1.53 -13.24 -14.11
C ILE A 734 1.07 -14.67 -14.46
N ASP A 735 2.01 -15.59 -14.67
CA ASP A 735 1.63 -17.00 -14.71
C ASP A 735 1.52 -17.43 -13.26
N ARG A 736 0.28 -17.82 -12.92
CA ARG A 736 -0.12 -18.45 -11.66
C ARG A 736 1.05 -19.24 -11.10
N MET A 737 1.54 -18.85 -9.92
CA MET A 737 2.23 -19.80 -9.04
C MET A 737 1.21 -20.90 -8.75
N ALA A 738 1.14 -21.90 -9.62
CA ALA A 738 0.39 -23.11 -9.34
C ALA A 738 1.02 -23.72 -8.08
N PRO A 739 0.21 -24.13 -7.08
CA PRO A 739 0.74 -24.84 -5.93
C PRO A 739 1.43 -26.11 -6.44
N GLY A 740 2.75 -26.21 -6.25
CA GLY A 740 3.52 -27.42 -6.58
C GLY A 740 4.56 -27.32 -7.70
N GLN A 741 4.76 -26.16 -8.35
CA GLN A 741 5.88 -25.96 -9.30
C GLN A 741 6.89 -24.92 -8.80
N THR A 742 7.46 -25.13 -7.62
CA THR A 742 8.79 -24.59 -7.31
C THR A 742 9.81 -25.64 -7.73
N GLN A 743 10.28 -25.59 -8.98
CA GLN A 743 11.61 -26.14 -9.25
C GLN A 743 12.59 -25.35 -8.37
N ALA A 744 13.39 -26.07 -7.58
CA ALA A 744 14.37 -25.47 -6.68
C ALA A 744 15.31 -24.55 -7.46
N GLY A 745 15.28 -23.24 -7.17
CA GLY A 745 16.37 -22.32 -7.52
C GLY A 745 16.08 -21.19 -8.51
N PHE A 746 14.89 -21.06 -9.12
CA PHE A 746 14.60 -19.95 -10.03
C PHE A 746 13.46 -19.07 -9.53
N ILE A 747 13.78 -18.07 -8.70
CA ILE A 747 12.92 -16.90 -8.47
C ILE A 747 13.57 -15.72 -9.17
N VAL A 748 12.90 -15.16 -10.18
CA VAL A 748 13.34 -13.98 -10.92
C VAL A 748 12.93 -12.73 -10.14
N GLY A 749 13.88 -12.11 -9.42
CA GLY A 749 13.69 -10.83 -8.75
C GLY A 749 14.70 -10.57 -7.63
N THR A 750 14.77 -9.33 -7.17
CA THR A 750 15.56 -8.95 -5.99
C THR A 750 14.71 -9.22 -4.74
N PRO A 751 15.00 -10.26 -3.93
CA PRO A 751 14.10 -10.72 -2.85
C PRO A 751 13.87 -9.67 -1.76
N GLN A 752 14.74 -8.66 -1.67
CA GLN A 752 14.77 -7.62 -0.65
C GLN A 752 13.62 -6.60 -0.73
N TYR A 753 12.88 -6.55 -1.85
CA TYR A 753 11.81 -5.57 -2.08
C TYR A 753 10.44 -6.23 -2.36
N LEU A 754 10.34 -7.56 -2.27
CA LEU A 754 9.13 -8.28 -2.64
C LEU A 754 8.02 -8.10 -1.59
N PRO A 755 6.80 -7.73 -2.01
CA PRO A 755 5.65 -7.66 -1.11
C PRO A 755 5.22 -9.04 -0.60
N PRO A 756 4.72 -9.16 0.65
CA PRO A 756 4.29 -10.42 1.25
C PRO A 756 3.25 -11.18 0.43
N GLU A 757 2.30 -10.48 -0.16
CA GLU A 757 1.23 -11.05 -0.99
C GLU A 757 1.77 -11.70 -2.28
N ILE A 758 2.83 -11.16 -2.87
CA ILE A 758 3.50 -11.73 -4.04
C ILE A 758 4.24 -13.00 -3.67
N LEU A 759 4.91 -13.00 -2.51
CA LEU A 759 5.57 -14.19 -1.95
C LEU A 759 4.56 -15.31 -1.61
N GLN A 760 3.30 -14.95 -1.34
CA GLN A 760 2.18 -15.87 -1.12
C GLN A 760 1.48 -16.30 -2.42
N GLY A 761 1.89 -15.80 -3.59
CA GLY A 761 1.27 -16.10 -4.88
C GLY A 761 -0.08 -15.42 -5.12
N LYS A 762 -0.41 -14.36 -4.35
CA LYS A 762 -1.62 -13.53 -4.57
C LYS A 762 -1.37 -12.50 -5.68
N GLU A 763 -2.45 -11.95 -6.23
CA GLU A 763 -2.36 -10.89 -7.24
C GLU A 763 -1.82 -9.58 -6.65
N ALA A 764 -0.99 -8.89 -7.44
CA ALA A 764 -0.46 -7.57 -7.10
C ALA A 764 -1.55 -6.50 -7.28
N ASP A 765 -1.59 -5.54 -6.36
CA ASP A 765 -2.43 -4.35 -6.47
C ASP A 765 -1.61 -3.07 -6.16
N PRO A 766 -2.19 -1.85 -6.18
CA PRO A 766 -1.44 -0.63 -5.86
C PRO A 766 -0.72 -0.66 -4.51
N ARG A 767 -1.22 -1.44 -3.54
CA ARG A 767 -0.67 -1.55 -2.18
C ARG A 767 0.56 -2.45 -2.14
N SER A 768 0.76 -3.29 -3.15
CA SER A 768 2.01 -4.01 -3.38
C SER A 768 3.15 -3.06 -3.73
N ASP A 769 2.89 -2.08 -4.60
CA ASP A 769 3.87 -1.03 -4.92
C ASP A 769 4.15 -0.12 -3.70
N ILE A 770 3.13 0.17 -2.89
CA ILE A 770 3.30 0.95 -1.64
C ILE A 770 4.24 0.23 -0.66
N TYR A 771 4.15 -1.09 -0.54
CA TYR A 771 5.07 -1.85 0.31
C TYR A 771 6.52 -1.76 -0.18
N ALA A 772 6.75 -1.99 -1.48
CA ALA A 772 8.08 -1.88 -2.06
C ALA A 772 8.64 -0.44 -1.96
N CYS A 773 7.79 0.57 -2.15
CA CYS A 773 8.12 1.97 -1.88
C CYS A 773 8.53 2.17 -0.41
N GLY A 774 7.80 1.58 0.54
CA GLY A 774 8.14 1.60 1.96
C GLY A 774 9.54 1.04 2.27
N ILE A 775 9.95 -0.03 1.59
CA ILE A 775 11.31 -0.59 1.72
C ILE A 775 12.36 0.40 1.22
N VAL A 776 12.12 1.04 0.06
CA VAL A 776 13.02 2.06 -0.49
C VAL A 776 13.13 3.27 0.43
N LEU A 777 12.01 3.76 0.98
CA LEU A 777 12.02 4.86 1.96
C LEU A 777 12.79 4.47 3.23
N TYR A 778 12.57 3.25 3.73
CA TYR A 778 13.33 2.74 4.87
C TYR A 778 14.84 2.78 4.58
N GLU A 779 15.26 2.30 3.41
CA GLU A 779 16.68 2.28 3.03
C GLU A 779 17.27 3.69 2.89
N ILE A 780 16.54 4.63 2.29
CA ILE A 780 16.95 6.04 2.14
C ILE A 780 17.25 6.69 3.49
N PHE A 781 16.37 6.51 4.48
CA PHE A 781 16.43 7.23 5.75
C PHE A 781 17.18 6.45 6.85
N ALA A 782 17.08 5.12 6.87
CA ALA A 782 17.76 4.28 7.85
C ALA A 782 19.15 3.81 7.40
N GLY A 783 19.51 4.02 6.12
CA GLY A 783 20.83 3.69 5.55
C GLY A 783 21.08 2.20 5.35
N GLY A 784 20.02 1.39 5.32
CA GLY A 784 20.06 -0.04 5.01
C GLY A 784 18.67 -0.66 5.09
N LEU A 785 18.57 -1.94 4.74
CA LEU A 785 17.28 -2.62 4.57
C LEU A 785 16.60 -2.97 5.91
N PRO A 786 15.27 -3.06 5.95
CA PRO A 786 14.55 -3.49 7.15
C PRO A 786 14.69 -4.99 7.43
N PHE A 787 14.99 -5.80 6.40
CA PHE A 787 15.17 -7.24 6.52
C PHE A 787 16.49 -7.66 5.86
N GLU A 788 17.34 -8.32 6.64
CA GLU A 788 18.64 -8.85 6.21
C GLU A 788 18.74 -10.33 6.60
N GLY A 789 19.42 -11.14 5.79
CA GLY A 789 19.58 -12.58 6.03
C GLY A 789 20.66 -13.19 5.12
N PRO A 790 21.24 -14.33 5.51
CA PRO A 790 22.35 -14.95 4.77
C PRO A 790 21.90 -15.58 3.44
N THR A 791 20.62 -15.92 3.29
CA THR A 791 20.05 -16.44 2.05
C THR A 791 18.83 -15.64 1.58
N ALA A 792 18.53 -15.73 0.28
CA ALA A 792 17.33 -15.13 -0.30
C ALA A 792 16.03 -15.65 0.34
N MET A 793 16.00 -16.93 0.71
CA MET A 793 14.85 -17.55 1.38
C MET A 793 14.64 -16.96 2.77
N ASP A 794 15.72 -16.71 3.53
CA ASP A 794 15.60 -16.08 4.85
C ASP A 794 14.94 -14.70 4.74
N ILE A 795 15.40 -13.88 3.79
CA ILE A 795 14.85 -12.54 3.54
C ILE A 795 13.35 -12.61 3.17
N MET A 796 12.96 -13.56 2.32
CA MET A 796 11.56 -13.76 1.95
C MET A 796 10.70 -14.18 3.16
N VAL A 797 11.18 -15.07 4.03
CA VAL A 797 10.48 -15.45 5.26
C VAL A 797 10.29 -14.24 6.18
N LYS A 798 11.29 -13.36 6.28
CA LYS A 798 11.20 -12.13 7.06
C LYS A 798 10.15 -11.17 6.50
N HIS A 799 10.10 -10.98 5.18
CA HIS A 799 9.02 -10.20 4.57
C HIS A 799 7.64 -10.78 4.91
N LEU A 800 7.48 -12.11 5.00
CA LEU A 800 6.22 -12.75 5.35
C LEU A 800 5.83 -12.66 6.83
N ARG A 801 6.81 -12.68 7.75
CA ARG A 801 6.55 -12.95 9.18
C ARG A 801 7.12 -11.94 10.17
N GLU A 802 8.24 -11.29 9.86
CA GLU A 802 8.96 -10.45 10.80
C GLU A 802 8.51 -8.98 10.66
N GLU A 803 8.13 -8.33 11.77
CA GLU A 803 7.88 -6.89 11.75
C GLU A 803 9.22 -6.14 11.57
N PRO A 804 9.28 -5.09 10.73
CA PRO A 804 10.51 -4.36 10.51
C PRO A 804 10.95 -3.64 11.80
N ALA A 805 12.26 -3.61 12.05
CA ALA A 805 12.80 -2.72 13.09
C ALA A 805 12.39 -1.27 12.78
N PRO A 806 12.10 -0.44 13.79
CA PRO A 806 11.76 0.97 13.53
C PRO A 806 12.99 1.71 12.97
N PRO A 807 12.84 2.59 11.96
CA PRO A 807 13.92 3.43 11.44
C PRO A 807 14.72 4.17 12.54
N SER A 808 14.05 4.58 13.62
CA SER A 808 14.63 5.24 14.81
C SER A 808 15.67 4.40 15.54
N ALA A 809 15.68 3.07 15.34
CA ALA A 809 16.74 2.19 15.82
C ALA A 809 18.09 2.48 15.13
N ARG A 810 18.06 2.92 13.86
CA ARG A 810 19.26 3.30 13.07
C ARG A 810 19.48 4.81 13.03
N TRP A 811 18.41 5.61 13.06
CA TRP A 811 18.48 7.07 13.07
C TRP A 811 17.48 7.68 14.07
N ARG A 812 17.92 7.90 15.31
CA ARG A 812 17.06 8.38 16.42
C ARG A 812 16.36 9.72 16.19
N GLU A 813 16.88 10.56 15.31
CA GLU A 813 16.33 11.91 15.04
C GLU A 813 15.31 11.92 13.91
N ILE A 814 14.96 10.74 13.35
CA ILE A 814 13.94 10.66 12.32
C ILE A 814 12.62 11.27 12.82
N PRO A 815 11.96 12.15 12.04
CA PRO A 815 10.67 12.69 12.43
C PRO A 815 9.64 11.57 12.68
N PRO A 816 8.92 11.57 13.82
CA PRO A 816 7.98 10.50 14.17
C PRO A 816 6.91 10.24 13.10
N VAL A 817 6.47 11.31 12.41
CA VAL A 817 5.49 11.23 11.32
C VAL A 817 6.07 10.48 10.11
N LEU A 818 7.34 10.68 9.77
CA LEU A 818 8.01 9.96 8.68
C LEU A 818 8.19 8.49 9.03
N GLU A 819 8.63 8.19 10.26
CA GLU A 819 8.74 6.82 10.74
C GLU A 819 7.39 6.09 10.69
N ALA A 820 6.32 6.72 11.18
CA ALA A 820 4.99 6.15 11.13
C ALA A 820 4.52 5.87 9.69
N ALA A 821 4.81 6.77 8.74
CA ALA A 821 4.49 6.58 7.33
C ALA A 821 5.24 5.38 6.72
N ILE A 822 6.54 5.25 6.99
CA ILE A 822 7.36 4.11 6.53
C ILE A 822 6.82 2.80 7.11
N LEU A 823 6.61 2.73 8.43
CA LEU A 823 6.12 1.53 9.09
C LEU A 823 4.70 1.13 8.65
N ARG A 824 3.85 2.10 8.32
CA ARG A 824 2.52 1.83 7.75
C ARG A 824 2.60 1.22 6.36
N CYS A 825 3.55 1.65 5.52
CA CYS A 825 3.79 1.01 4.22
C CYS A 825 4.22 -0.46 4.36
N LEU A 826 4.96 -0.77 5.43
CA LEU A 826 5.54 -2.10 5.67
C LEU A 826 4.63 -3.08 6.41
N LYS A 827 3.35 -2.74 6.63
CA LYS A 827 2.38 -3.67 7.22
C LYS A 827 2.21 -4.90 6.34
N LYS A 828 2.16 -6.08 6.97
CA LYS A 828 2.08 -7.36 6.25
C LYS A 828 0.77 -7.51 5.49
N ASP A 829 -0.32 -7.15 6.15
CA ASP A 829 -1.65 -7.08 5.58
C ASP A 829 -1.81 -5.82 4.68
N PRO A 830 -2.09 -5.96 3.38
CA PRO A 830 -2.33 -4.83 2.48
C PRO A 830 -3.46 -3.90 2.95
N ASP A 831 -4.49 -4.40 3.64
CA ASP A 831 -5.61 -3.57 4.12
C ASP A 831 -5.20 -2.58 5.22
N GLN A 832 -4.06 -2.82 5.86
CA GLN A 832 -3.50 -1.94 6.91
C GLN A 832 -2.52 -0.90 6.37
N ARG A 833 -2.17 -0.97 5.08
CA ARG A 833 -1.31 0.01 4.39
C ARG A 833 -2.12 1.25 4.00
N TYR A 834 -1.48 2.20 3.30
CA TYR A 834 -2.21 3.26 2.59
C TYR A 834 -3.06 2.65 1.49
N ARG A 835 -4.27 3.18 1.27
CA ARG A 835 -5.15 2.68 0.20
C ARG A 835 -4.68 3.13 -1.18
N ALA A 836 -4.06 4.29 -1.25
CA ALA A 836 -3.49 4.86 -2.46
C ALA A 836 -2.16 5.57 -2.13
N VAL A 837 -1.22 5.57 -3.06
CA VAL A 837 0.08 6.24 -2.84
C VAL A 837 -0.07 7.77 -2.71
N SER A 838 -1.17 8.36 -3.21
CA SER A 838 -1.50 9.78 -3.00
C SER A 838 -1.84 10.12 -1.55
N GLU A 839 -2.21 9.14 -0.72
CA GLU A 839 -2.33 9.33 0.73
C GLU A 839 -0.94 9.41 1.38
N LEU A 840 -0.03 8.50 0.99
CA LEU A 840 1.37 8.55 1.44
C LEU A 840 2.05 9.86 1.01
N LEU A 841 1.85 10.29 -0.25
CA LEU A 841 2.42 11.56 -0.73
C LEU A 841 1.96 12.75 0.12
N ARG A 842 0.67 12.83 0.46
CA ARG A 842 0.14 13.91 1.32
C ARG A 842 0.76 13.91 2.71
N ASP A 843 0.95 12.74 3.31
CA ASP A 843 1.62 12.62 4.61
C ASP A 843 3.09 13.11 4.52
N LEU A 844 3.78 12.80 3.41
CA LEU A 844 5.14 13.28 3.17
C LEU A 844 5.19 14.79 2.86
N GLU A 845 4.21 15.34 2.13
CA GLU A 845 4.10 16.78 1.82
C GLU A 845 3.93 17.63 3.08
N GLY A 846 3.26 17.11 4.10
CA GLY A 846 3.14 17.75 5.42
C GLY A 846 4.46 17.88 6.18
N LEU A 847 5.55 17.25 5.71
CA LEU A 847 6.88 17.36 6.28
C LEU A 847 7.67 18.48 5.57
N SER A 848 8.19 19.43 6.36
CA SER A 848 9.09 20.49 5.88
C SER A 848 10.53 20.01 5.81
N THR A 849 11.25 20.43 4.77
CA THR A 849 12.71 20.22 4.59
C THR A 849 13.56 21.04 5.53
#